data_AF-A0A7G7L5K9-F1
#
_entry.id   AF-A0A7G7L5K9-F1
#
_cell.length_a   1.000
_cell.length_b   1.000
_cell.length_c   1.000
_cell.angle_alpha   90.00
_cell.angle_beta   90.00
_cell.angle_gamma   90.00
#
_symmetry.space_group_name_H-M   'P 1'
#
loop_
_entity.id
_entity.type
_entity.pdbx_description
1 polymer ?
#
loop_
_entity_poly.entity_id
_entity_poly.type
_entity_poly.pdbx_seq_one_letter_code
_entity_poly.pdbx_strand_id
1 'polypeptide(L)'
;MLLVGPSGAGKSVLLWRAARDLIPAARVLRVKRVQDEDDARALSRHVHLLRPNGISPVVVVADDLGRPHMTDWPRAAQLLREIPSALLLGAARAEDFSPNLLVGATRVIEPTLDPLLADALAARLREQDIALRMEPEEAFDRSEGLLMEYVALLTTGQRLRQVLATQVIALQDPSRRTQREAARLVTTAHTLGLTLRADSLGSVLAEGPGMGQVAEVGDALGVLRDEHIATRDGDTWRGLHELRSKTISELLHENPPPRVGSTLARVAALIDPAYAGWMLRRVAESHADCVAEVVTDLAKSLETAGASAGELAAFLEGAERADNALYVSATLPILERQRPPHLPIDQLAFLIYPQRNQGLGFDEIGVTQFDQAVRRIKHLAEQLPLRHDYANTLRAACSALEIESFRNIVDNAEPLDVVRVLEAGHPHLHVPADLVRALIARSSAPSDPWTATAWSRLIAACAAHLSPSETMEILGSPSARVRTICAADPSILDATVDEAAASVSVTRLLPSNLEEERPLLLPWDIPKADTHDALNESTVACIARLKDACPELQRFEIATVTASGDPYRLRDIEPGHKNMLRARFPERASVRQAVGYQAALRRATSSDTWTEVVGIQVAAAADLATAARELPLRFKPHDHARRRIAWRARIDDVRDRLGALRPSPIPPRSEVATAQALDDSADRSQDETTSVLRAVLNALDSSCPADNRKTPTVLGSAIALREAADKIDHARVASQTRIQGWGAVFPDDLSDALRRSADLAAALHRRPALARLVRAQNPLESAVEIWTTIRDEEQAQAGEVLSGLLAPVPQVTHELVEDPAPASWGLDSRSWVVMTPPHALDETLALLETLDDSAREQVGPHLVVLCVADDAPPTAAAIDPASPSGESQRVSLGFGFQLGSRPSASPLPLPPEMVRGWSHAAGVPLLEPAASPAEIALQLVGRSHEAARRRMRRLPDPAAANRGTPPETWAGARGPGPSRPRVYGSAQSDAAISLLKRHVASEEQGAASAYLSEVVLRPVTGAAIDPPAQELLGALAVLHLDGLADAGPEGGGAEAPDRATENTSRGRKDSGTGSV
;
A
#
# COMPACT_ATOMS: atom_id res chain seq x y z
N MET A 1 4.21 -6.49 -25.80
CA MET A 1 3.13 -5.80 -26.54
C MET A 1 1.80 -6.24 -25.94
N LEU A 2 0.85 -5.32 -25.79
CA LEU A 2 -0.47 -5.59 -25.24
C LEU A 2 -1.53 -5.07 -26.20
N LEU A 3 -2.48 -5.93 -26.59
CA LEU A 3 -3.64 -5.57 -27.40
C LEU A 3 -4.82 -5.26 -26.46
N VAL A 4 -5.35 -4.03 -26.52
CA VAL A 4 -6.45 -3.57 -25.64
C VAL A 4 -7.61 -3.08 -26.47
N GLY A 5 -8.85 -3.37 -26.10
CA GLY A 5 -10.01 -2.91 -26.87
C GLY A 5 -11.32 -3.57 -26.45
N PRO A 6 -12.47 -3.06 -26.92
CA PRO A 6 -13.78 -3.58 -26.54
C PRO A 6 -13.95 -5.03 -26.99
N SER A 7 -14.89 -5.75 -26.35
CA SER A 7 -15.20 -7.10 -26.81
C SER A 7 -15.74 -7.08 -28.25
N GLY A 8 -15.31 -8.06 -29.05
CA GLY A 8 -15.64 -8.12 -30.46
C GLY A 8 -14.71 -7.35 -31.40
N ALA A 9 -13.70 -6.63 -30.90
CA ALA A 9 -12.72 -5.91 -31.74
C ALA A 9 -11.67 -6.79 -32.46
N GLY A 10 -11.66 -8.11 -32.23
CA GLY A 10 -10.71 -9.04 -32.89
C GLY A 10 -9.35 -9.21 -32.22
N LYS A 11 -9.20 -8.81 -30.95
CA LYS A 11 -7.95 -8.87 -30.17
C LYS A 11 -7.28 -10.24 -30.17
N SER A 12 -8.00 -11.30 -29.80
CA SER A 12 -7.45 -12.66 -29.73
C SER A 12 -6.99 -13.17 -31.10
N VAL A 13 -7.72 -12.84 -32.17
CA VAL A 13 -7.33 -13.20 -33.54
C VAL A 13 -6.01 -12.52 -33.91
N LEU A 14 -5.90 -11.22 -33.64
CA LEU A 14 -4.67 -10.47 -33.90
C LEU A 14 -3.51 -10.96 -33.03
N LEU A 15 -3.75 -11.32 -31.76
CA LEU A 15 -2.77 -11.88 -30.83
C LEU A 15 -2.14 -13.16 -31.38
N TRP A 16 -2.96 -14.13 -31.77
CA TRP A 16 -2.49 -15.42 -32.26
C TRP A 16 -1.85 -15.31 -33.64
N ARG A 17 -2.37 -14.43 -34.49
CA ARG A 17 -1.74 -14.14 -35.78
C ARG A 17 -0.38 -13.48 -35.60
N ALA A 18 -0.26 -12.51 -34.70
CA ALA A 18 0.99 -11.87 -34.33
C ALA A 18 2.01 -12.90 -33.81
N ALA A 19 1.60 -13.78 -32.89
CA ALA A 19 2.48 -14.84 -32.37
C ALA A 19 2.99 -15.80 -33.45
N ARG A 20 2.17 -16.10 -34.46
CA ARG A 20 2.52 -16.98 -35.59
C ARG A 20 3.39 -16.29 -36.64
N ASP A 21 3.05 -15.05 -37.01
CA ASP A 21 3.55 -14.39 -38.22
C ASP A 21 4.76 -13.47 -37.96
N LEU A 22 4.91 -12.89 -36.76
CA LEU A 22 5.96 -11.88 -36.52
C LEU A 22 7.37 -12.47 -36.43
N ILE A 23 7.52 -13.74 -36.04
CA ILE A 23 8.84 -14.34 -35.74
C ILE A 23 8.90 -15.79 -36.25
N PRO A 24 9.36 -16.00 -37.50
CA PRO A 24 9.33 -17.30 -38.18
C PRO A 24 10.11 -18.46 -37.52
N ALA A 25 10.82 -18.22 -36.40
CA ALA A 25 11.55 -19.23 -35.61
C ALA A 25 11.22 -19.19 -34.11
N ALA A 26 10.18 -18.44 -33.71
CA ALA A 26 9.79 -18.35 -32.31
C ALA A 26 9.12 -19.63 -31.82
N ARG A 27 9.44 -20.01 -30.59
CA ARG A 27 8.68 -21.02 -29.85
C ARG A 27 7.57 -20.31 -29.09
N VAL A 28 6.33 -20.56 -29.50
CA VAL A 28 5.16 -19.91 -28.92
C VAL A 28 4.66 -20.72 -27.72
N LEU A 29 4.58 -20.07 -26.55
CA LEU A 29 3.99 -20.61 -25.35
C LEU A 29 2.65 -19.94 -25.08
N ARG A 30 1.59 -20.75 -24.98
CA ARG A 30 0.28 -20.29 -24.51
C ARG A 30 0.23 -20.36 -23.00
N VAL A 31 0.01 -19.22 -22.36
CA VAL A 31 -0.29 -19.16 -20.93
C VAL A 31 -1.78 -19.44 -20.74
N LYS A 32 -2.10 -20.38 -19.85
CA LYS A 32 -3.48 -20.69 -19.47
C LYS A 32 -3.88 -20.04 -18.15
N ARG A 33 -2.93 -19.88 -17.24
CA ARG A 33 -3.14 -19.36 -15.89
C ARG A 33 -1.85 -18.79 -15.32
N VAL A 34 -1.96 -17.69 -14.60
CA VAL A 34 -0.99 -17.16 -13.64
C VAL A 34 -1.79 -16.49 -12.52
N GLN A 35 -2.14 -17.25 -11.48
CA GLN A 35 -2.98 -16.76 -10.38
C GLN A 35 -2.17 -16.18 -9.22
N ASP A 36 -1.07 -16.83 -8.89
CA ASP A 36 -0.26 -16.54 -7.70
C ASP A 36 1.24 -16.45 -8.03
N GLU A 37 2.04 -16.11 -7.01
CA GLU A 37 3.48 -15.96 -7.17
C GLU A 37 4.17 -17.28 -7.56
N ASP A 38 3.63 -18.42 -7.13
CA ASP A 38 4.17 -19.74 -7.45
C ASP A 38 3.98 -20.06 -8.94
N ASP A 39 2.81 -19.76 -9.51
CA ASP A 39 2.54 -19.84 -10.94
C ASP A 39 3.51 -18.93 -11.73
N ALA A 40 3.71 -17.70 -11.27
CA ALA A 40 4.61 -16.73 -11.92
C ALA A 40 6.06 -17.25 -11.93
N ARG A 41 6.53 -17.79 -10.80
CA ARG A 41 7.86 -18.41 -10.67
C ARG A 41 7.97 -19.67 -11.52
N ALA A 42 6.93 -20.50 -11.61
CA ALA A 42 6.91 -21.70 -12.43
C ALA A 42 7.01 -21.38 -13.93
N LEU A 43 6.25 -20.39 -14.40
CA LEU A 43 6.30 -19.93 -15.79
C LEU A 43 7.68 -19.38 -16.16
N SER A 44 8.26 -18.52 -15.31
CA SER A 44 9.62 -17.99 -15.52
C SER A 44 10.66 -19.12 -15.62
N ARG A 45 10.61 -20.09 -14.70
CA ARG A 45 11.50 -21.26 -14.68
C ARG A 45 11.37 -22.08 -15.96
N HIS A 46 10.14 -22.29 -16.45
CA HIS A 46 9.87 -23.02 -17.68
C HIS A 46 10.48 -22.31 -18.90
N VAL A 47 10.31 -20.99 -19.02
CA VAL A 47 10.91 -20.20 -20.11
C VAL A 47 12.43 -20.23 -20.05
N HIS A 48 13.01 -20.16 -18.86
CA HIS A 48 14.46 -20.26 -18.68
C HIS A 48 15.02 -21.62 -19.16
N LEU A 49 14.31 -22.71 -18.87
CA LEU A 49 14.68 -24.06 -19.32
C LEU A 49 14.64 -24.23 -20.85
N LEU A 50 13.82 -23.42 -21.55
CA LEU A 50 13.80 -23.41 -23.01
C LEU A 50 15.03 -22.71 -23.61
N ARG A 51 15.85 -22.01 -22.82
CA ARG A 51 17.06 -21.31 -23.28
C ARG A 51 16.79 -20.41 -24.50
N PRO A 52 15.96 -19.36 -24.36
CA PRO A 52 15.72 -18.40 -25.43
C PRO A 52 17.03 -17.74 -25.88
N ASN A 53 17.14 -17.50 -27.18
CA ASN A 53 18.27 -16.79 -27.78
C ASN A 53 17.79 -16.02 -29.02
N GLY A 54 18.65 -15.18 -29.60
CA GLY A 54 18.27 -14.32 -30.73
C GLY A 54 17.84 -15.05 -32.00
N ILE A 55 18.21 -16.33 -32.17
CA ILE A 55 17.86 -17.16 -33.33
C ILE A 55 16.55 -17.92 -33.08
N SER A 56 16.32 -18.37 -31.84
CA SER A 56 15.16 -19.14 -31.42
C SER A 56 14.54 -18.51 -30.16
N PRO A 57 13.93 -17.31 -30.28
CA PRO A 57 13.30 -16.65 -29.15
C PRO A 57 12.09 -17.44 -28.64
N VAL A 58 11.68 -17.15 -27.42
CA VAL A 58 10.44 -17.70 -26.83
C VAL A 58 9.42 -16.57 -26.78
N VAL A 59 8.26 -16.80 -27.39
CA VAL A 59 7.15 -15.85 -27.38
C VAL A 59 6.11 -16.38 -26.40
N VAL A 60 5.91 -15.66 -25.30
CA VAL A 60 4.90 -15.96 -24.29
C VAL A 60 3.64 -15.19 -24.63
N VAL A 61 2.55 -15.92 -24.86
CA VAL A 61 1.25 -15.39 -25.29
C VAL A 61 0.23 -15.61 -24.18
N ALA A 62 -0.34 -14.52 -23.69
CA ALA A 62 -1.41 -14.54 -22.70
C ALA A 62 -2.65 -13.81 -23.25
N ASP A 63 -3.78 -14.50 -23.23
CA ASP A 63 -5.10 -13.92 -23.55
C ASP A 63 -5.87 -13.67 -22.25
N ASP A 64 -6.92 -12.85 -22.32
CA ASP A 64 -7.76 -12.50 -21.16
C ASP A 64 -6.96 -11.91 -19.97
N LEU A 65 -5.94 -11.10 -20.26
CA LEU A 65 -5.19 -10.39 -19.22
C LEU A 65 -6.09 -9.42 -18.46
N GLY A 66 -5.81 -9.29 -17.15
CA GLY A 66 -6.64 -8.54 -16.21
C GLY A 66 -7.80 -9.37 -15.65
N ARG A 67 -8.00 -10.61 -16.12
CA ARG A 67 -8.99 -11.52 -15.54
C ARG A 67 -8.43 -12.34 -14.40
N PRO A 68 -9.32 -12.80 -13.51
CA PRO A 68 -9.10 -13.78 -12.46
C PRO A 68 -7.96 -14.81 -12.59
N HIS A 69 -7.94 -15.55 -13.70
CA HIS A 69 -6.98 -16.63 -13.91
C HIS A 69 -5.59 -16.13 -14.35
N MET A 70 -5.44 -14.82 -14.62
CA MET A 70 -4.21 -14.13 -15.01
C MET A 70 -3.86 -13.01 -14.02
N THR A 71 -4.35 -13.09 -12.78
CA THR A 71 -4.23 -12.01 -11.78
C THR A 71 -2.76 -11.63 -11.54
N ASP A 72 -1.87 -12.61 -11.40
CA ASP A 72 -0.44 -12.36 -11.12
C ASP A 72 0.43 -12.29 -12.39
N TRP A 73 -0.20 -12.01 -13.54
CA TRP A 73 0.53 -11.72 -14.78
C TRP A 73 1.57 -10.60 -14.65
N PRO A 74 1.33 -9.47 -13.96
CA PRO A 74 2.34 -8.42 -13.79
C PRO A 74 3.65 -8.96 -13.22
N ARG A 75 3.58 -9.83 -12.19
CA ARG A 75 4.76 -10.44 -11.59
C ARG A 75 5.45 -11.39 -12.54
N ALA A 76 4.70 -12.25 -13.23
CA ALA A 76 5.27 -13.13 -14.25
C ALA A 76 5.94 -12.33 -15.38
N ALA A 77 5.34 -11.24 -15.85
CA ALA A 77 5.90 -10.39 -16.88
C ALA A 77 7.19 -9.69 -16.44
N GLN A 78 7.32 -9.28 -15.17
CA GLN A 78 8.58 -8.77 -14.61
C GLN A 78 9.68 -9.83 -14.69
N LEU A 79 9.41 -11.02 -14.15
CA LEU A 79 10.37 -12.13 -14.14
C LEU A 79 10.78 -12.57 -15.56
N LEU A 80 9.82 -12.62 -16.49
CA LEU A 80 10.08 -13.02 -17.87
C LEU A 80 10.90 -11.99 -18.66
N ARG A 81 10.78 -10.70 -18.32
CA ARG A 81 11.56 -9.63 -18.97
C ARG A 81 13.04 -9.67 -18.63
N GLU A 82 13.40 -10.23 -17.47
CA GLU A 82 14.79 -10.45 -17.08
C GLU A 82 15.47 -11.53 -17.95
N ILE A 83 14.68 -12.34 -18.68
CA ILE A 83 15.19 -13.39 -19.56
C ILE A 83 15.47 -12.82 -20.96
N PRO A 84 16.74 -12.80 -21.43
CA PRO A 84 17.07 -12.31 -22.76
C PRO A 84 16.35 -13.11 -23.87
N SER A 85 15.92 -12.42 -24.92
CA SER A 85 15.21 -13.03 -26.07
C SER A 85 13.85 -13.71 -25.72
N ALA A 86 13.27 -13.40 -24.55
CA ALA A 86 11.87 -13.67 -24.25
C ALA A 86 11.00 -12.49 -24.70
N LEU A 87 9.90 -12.78 -25.40
CA LEU A 87 9.01 -11.78 -25.97
C LEU A 87 7.60 -11.99 -25.45
N LEU A 88 6.96 -10.92 -24.98
CA LEU A 88 5.65 -10.98 -24.34
C LEU A 88 4.58 -10.39 -25.26
N LEU A 89 3.54 -11.18 -25.54
CA LEU A 89 2.34 -10.77 -26.27
C LEU A 89 1.13 -11.01 -25.38
N GLY A 90 0.37 -9.95 -25.12
CA GLY A 90 -0.84 -10.01 -24.30
C GLY A 90 -2.06 -9.49 -25.04
N ALA A 91 -3.25 -9.94 -24.66
CA ALA A 91 -4.50 -9.25 -24.97
C ALA A 91 -5.32 -9.04 -23.69
N ALA A 92 -5.90 -7.85 -23.54
CA ALA A 92 -6.82 -7.48 -22.46
C ALA A 92 -8.07 -6.83 -23.06
N ARG A 93 -9.21 -6.93 -22.38
CA ARG A 93 -10.38 -6.12 -22.74
C ARG A 93 -10.17 -4.68 -22.30
N ALA A 94 -10.88 -3.72 -22.88
CA ALA A 94 -10.71 -2.31 -22.52
C ALA A 94 -11.12 -2.05 -21.06
N GLU A 95 -12.13 -2.79 -20.61
CA GLU A 95 -12.64 -2.82 -19.24
C GLU A 95 -11.74 -3.59 -18.26
N ASP A 96 -11.02 -4.62 -18.74
CA ASP A 96 -10.14 -5.48 -17.93
C ASP A 96 -8.68 -4.97 -17.91
N PHE A 97 -8.31 -4.08 -18.84
CA PHE A 97 -6.96 -3.51 -18.95
C PHE A 97 -6.66 -2.68 -17.72
N SER A 98 -5.51 -2.84 -17.07
CA SER A 98 -5.04 -1.91 -16.03
C SER A 98 -3.57 -1.51 -16.27
N PRO A 99 -3.10 -0.34 -15.79
CA PRO A 99 -1.70 0.08 -15.91
C PRO A 99 -0.73 -0.94 -15.32
N ASN A 100 -1.14 -1.71 -14.31
CA ASN A 100 -0.32 -2.76 -13.71
C ASN A 100 0.01 -3.90 -14.69
N LEU A 101 -0.80 -4.10 -15.73
CA LEU A 101 -0.47 -5.05 -16.82
C LEU A 101 0.69 -4.56 -17.69
N LEU A 102 1.04 -3.28 -17.59
CA LEU A 102 2.13 -2.65 -18.33
C LEU A 102 3.43 -2.75 -17.53
N VAL A 103 4.18 -3.81 -17.78
CA VAL A 103 5.50 -3.96 -17.18
C VAL A 103 6.55 -3.33 -18.10
N GLY A 104 7.34 -2.38 -17.59
CA GLY A 104 8.41 -1.67 -18.32
C GLY A 104 7.92 -1.01 -19.61
N ALA A 105 8.74 -1.03 -20.67
CA ALA A 105 8.41 -0.45 -21.99
C ALA A 105 7.35 -1.23 -22.81
N THR A 106 6.27 -1.71 -22.18
CA THR A 106 5.19 -2.41 -22.86
C THR A 106 4.43 -1.47 -23.79
N ARG A 107 4.38 -1.82 -25.07
CA ARG A 107 3.60 -1.09 -26.09
C ARG A 107 2.15 -1.58 -26.10
N VAL A 108 1.21 -0.65 -25.91
CA VAL A 108 -0.24 -0.88 -26.03
C VAL A 108 -0.71 -0.58 -27.45
N ILE A 109 -1.53 -1.45 -28.02
CA ILE A 109 -2.16 -1.29 -29.34
C ILE A 109 -3.66 -1.48 -29.18
N GLU A 110 -4.43 -0.53 -29.69
CA GLU A 110 -5.89 -0.61 -29.75
C GLU A 110 -6.35 -1.00 -31.15
N PRO A 111 -6.74 -2.26 -31.39
CA PRO A 111 -7.19 -2.67 -32.72
C PRO A 111 -8.59 -2.11 -32.96
N THR A 112 -8.73 -1.34 -34.04
CA THR A 112 -10.00 -0.93 -34.62
C THR A 112 -10.13 -1.56 -36.00
N LEU A 113 -11.34 -1.91 -36.41
CA LEU A 113 -11.58 -2.31 -37.80
C LEU A 113 -11.35 -1.09 -38.68
N ASP A 114 -10.35 -1.15 -39.55
CA ASP A 114 -10.13 -0.14 -40.58
C ASP A 114 -10.81 -0.55 -41.91
N PRO A 115 -11.02 0.40 -42.84
CA PRO A 115 -11.69 0.11 -44.12
C PRO A 115 -10.95 -0.96 -44.95
N LEU A 116 -9.62 -0.95 -44.93
CA LEU A 116 -8.80 -1.88 -45.73
C LEU A 116 -8.99 -3.33 -45.27
N LEU A 117 -9.02 -3.55 -43.95
CA LEU A 117 -9.27 -4.84 -43.34
C LEU A 117 -10.72 -5.30 -43.55
N ALA A 118 -11.68 -4.37 -43.49
CA ALA A 118 -13.09 -4.67 -43.77
C ALA A 118 -13.27 -5.21 -45.20
N ASP A 119 -12.71 -4.52 -46.20
CA ASP A 119 -12.77 -4.95 -47.60
C ASP A 119 -12.08 -6.30 -47.82
N ALA A 120 -10.92 -6.51 -47.19
CA ALA A 120 -10.20 -7.77 -47.28
C ALA A 120 -11.01 -8.94 -46.67
N LEU A 121 -11.70 -8.71 -45.55
CA LEU A 121 -12.57 -9.71 -44.93
C LEU A 121 -13.77 -10.05 -45.81
N ALA A 122 -14.42 -9.04 -46.39
CA ALA A 122 -15.54 -9.26 -47.30
C ALA A 122 -15.10 -10.05 -48.55
N ALA A 123 -13.94 -9.74 -49.12
CA ALA A 123 -13.37 -10.50 -50.23
C ALA A 123 -13.11 -11.96 -49.84
N ARG A 124 -12.51 -12.21 -48.67
CA ARG A 124 -12.24 -13.57 -48.18
C ARG A 124 -13.51 -14.38 -47.91
N LEU A 125 -14.55 -13.75 -47.39
CA LEU A 125 -15.83 -14.43 -47.16
C LEU A 125 -16.50 -14.84 -48.49
N ARG A 126 -16.41 -14.00 -49.53
CA ARG A 126 -16.86 -14.37 -50.88
C ARG A 126 -16.03 -15.52 -51.47
N GLU A 127 -14.71 -15.50 -51.31
CA GLU A 127 -13.82 -16.59 -51.74
C GLU A 127 -14.14 -17.93 -51.07
N GLN A 128 -14.74 -17.91 -49.88
CA GLN A 128 -15.16 -19.10 -49.12
C GLN A 128 -16.62 -19.50 -49.39
N ASP A 129 -17.26 -18.96 -50.43
CA ASP A 129 -18.67 -19.20 -50.78
C ASP A 129 -19.67 -18.84 -49.65
N ILE A 130 -19.28 -17.93 -48.74
CA ILE A 130 -20.18 -17.41 -47.70
C ILE A 130 -20.96 -16.24 -48.30
N ALA A 131 -22.28 -16.43 -48.45
CA ALA A 131 -23.16 -15.42 -49.01
C ALA A 131 -23.24 -14.18 -48.11
N LEU A 132 -22.84 -13.03 -48.63
CA LEU A 132 -22.99 -11.75 -47.95
C LEU A 132 -24.44 -11.28 -48.03
N ARG A 133 -24.96 -10.77 -46.91
CA ARG A 133 -26.33 -10.28 -46.75
C ARG A 133 -26.44 -8.77 -46.64
N MET A 134 -25.31 -8.08 -46.49
CA MET A 134 -25.17 -6.63 -46.48
C MET A 134 -23.94 -6.23 -47.28
N GLU A 135 -23.99 -5.05 -47.91
CA GLU A 135 -22.84 -4.51 -48.61
C GLU A 135 -21.71 -4.16 -47.62
N PRO A 136 -20.43 -4.42 -47.96
CA PRO A 136 -19.29 -4.20 -47.06
C PRO A 136 -19.15 -2.78 -46.52
N GLU A 137 -19.40 -1.77 -47.34
CA GLU A 137 -19.31 -0.36 -46.93
C GLU A 137 -20.40 -0.02 -45.89
N GLU A 138 -21.65 -0.42 -46.14
CA GLU A 138 -22.76 -0.21 -45.19
C GLU A 138 -22.51 -0.96 -43.86
N ALA A 139 -22.05 -2.21 -43.94
CA ALA A 139 -21.73 -3.00 -42.77
C ALA A 139 -20.59 -2.35 -41.94
N PHE A 140 -19.60 -1.73 -42.59
CA PHE A 140 -18.49 -1.06 -41.93
C PHE A 140 -18.98 0.14 -41.12
N ASP A 141 -19.71 1.05 -41.75
CA ASP A 141 -20.23 2.26 -41.10
C ASP A 141 -21.10 1.95 -39.88
N ARG A 142 -21.92 0.89 -39.98
CA ARG A 142 -22.84 0.47 -38.92
C ARG A 142 -22.20 -0.39 -37.82
N SER A 143 -20.99 -0.89 -38.05
CA SER A 143 -20.26 -1.72 -37.08
C SER A 143 -19.57 -0.92 -35.98
N GLU A 144 -19.48 0.41 -36.12
CA GLU A 144 -18.82 1.31 -35.16
C GLU A 144 -17.36 0.86 -34.85
N GLY A 145 -16.68 0.27 -35.84
CA GLY A 145 -15.30 -0.22 -35.73
C GLY A 145 -15.12 -1.58 -35.05
N LEU A 146 -16.20 -2.30 -34.73
CA LEU A 146 -16.17 -3.62 -34.08
C LEU A 146 -16.19 -4.76 -35.11
N LEU A 147 -15.11 -5.56 -35.15
CA LEU A 147 -14.97 -6.69 -36.07
C LEU A 147 -16.15 -7.69 -36.00
N MET A 148 -16.59 -8.08 -34.81
CA MET A 148 -17.67 -9.07 -34.66
C MET A 148 -19.04 -8.51 -35.07
N GLU A 149 -19.29 -7.22 -34.84
CA GLU A 149 -20.52 -6.56 -35.30
C GLU A 149 -20.50 -6.45 -36.84
N TYR A 150 -19.35 -6.10 -37.42
CA TYR A 150 -19.15 -6.07 -38.87
C TYR A 150 -19.43 -7.44 -39.50
N VAL A 151 -18.83 -8.52 -38.99
CA VAL A 151 -19.05 -9.88 -39.52
C VAL A 151 -20.51 -10.30 -39.37
N ALA A 152 -21.17 -9.97 -38.26
CA ALA A 152 -22.60 -10.26 -38.07
C ALA A 152 -23.45 -9.52 -39.11
N LEU A 153 -23.22 -8.22 -39.30
CA LEU A 153 -23.90 -7.40 -40.31
C LEU A 153 -23.66 -7.95 -41.72
N LEU A 154 -22.42 -8.28 -42.05
CA LEU A 154 -22.04 -8.77 -43.39
C LEU A 154 -22.65 -10.13 -43.73
N THR A 155 -22.73 -11.05 -42.76
CA THR A 155 -23.17 -12.44 -42.98
C THR A 155 -24.67 -12.65 -42.75
N THR A 156 -25.29 -11.86 -41.89
CA THR A 156 -26.71 -12.01 -41.52
C THR A 156 -27.59 -10.84 -41.95
N GLY A 157 -27.00 -9.68 -42.24
CA GLY A 157 -27.72 -8.43 -42.51
C GLY A 157 -28.28 -7.75 -41.26
N GLN A 158 -27.98 -8.28 -40.07
CA GLN A 158 -28.59 -7.89 -38.80
C GLN A 158 -27.53 -7.62 -37.72
N ARG A 159 -27.87 -6.79 -36.73
CA ARG A 159 -26.99 -6.53 -35.58
C ARG A 159 -26.87 -7.78 -34.71
N LEU A 160 -25.77 -7.94 -33.96
CA LEU A 160 -25.54 -9.11 -33.11
C LEU A 160 -26.71 -9.40 -32.14
N ARG A 161 -27.31 -8.37 -31.54
CA ARG A 161 -28.48 -8.51 -30.64
C ARG A 161 -29.67 -9.18 -31.34
N GLN A 162 -29.92 -8.88 -32.62
CA GLN A 162 -31.01 -9.48 -33.40
C GLN A 162 -30.75 -10.96 -33.73
N VAL A 163 -29.49 -11.30 -34.03
CA VAL A 163 -29.07 -12.69 -34.22
C VAL A 163 -29.31 -13.49 -32.94
N LEU A 164 -28.90 -12.95 -31.78
CA LEU A 164 -29.13 -13.58 -30.48
C LEU A 164 -30.62 -13.69 -30.13
N ALA A 165 -31.44 -12.69 -30.47
CA ALA A 165 -32.89 -12.76 -30.30
C ALA A 165 -33.50 -13.93 -31.08
N THR A 166 -33.04 -14.18 -32.31
CA THR A 166 -33.48 -15.34 -33.10
C THR A 166 -33.09 -16.67 -32.45
N GLN A 167 -31.88 -16.77 -31.89
CA GLN A 167 -31.45 -17.95 -31.13
C GLN A 167 -32.32 -18.17 -29.87
N VAL A 168 -32.65 -17.10 -29.14
CA VAL A 168 -33.52 -17.18 -27.97
C VAL A 168 -34.95 -17.56 -28.34
N ILE A 169 -35.48 -17.08 -29.47
CA ILE A 169 -36.79 -17.51 -29.99
C ILE A 169 -36.78 -19.02 -30.28
N ALA A 170 -35.71 -19.57 -30.85
CA ALA A 170 -35.60 -21.02 -31.09
C ALA A 170 -35.63 -21.83 -29.78
N LEU A 171 -35.12 -21.28 -28.66
CA LEU A 171 -35.23 -21.90 -27.33
C LEU A 171 -36.65 -21.90 -26.77
N GLN A 172 -37.59 -21.15 -27.35
CA GLN A 172 -39.00 -21.15 -26.91
C GLN A 172 -39.76 -22.42 -27.29
N ASP A 173 -39.21 -23.25 -28.19
CA ASP A 173 -39.79 -24.55 -28.55
C ASP A 173 -40.07 -25.41 -27.28
N PRO A 174 -41.28 -26.00 -27.14
CA PRO A 174 -41.61 -26.88 -26.02
C PRO A 174 -40.63 -28.04 -25.80
N SER A 175 -40.04 -28.60 -26.87
CA SER A 175 -39.07 -29.69 -26.78
C SER A 175 -37.71 -29.24 -26.23
N ARG A 176 -37.48 -27.93 -26.15
CA ARG A 176 -36.21 -27.32 -25.72
C ARG A 176 -36.28 -26.74 -24.30
N ARG A 177 -37.24 -27.18 -23.47
CA ARG A 177 -37.46 -26.65 -22.12
C ARG A 177 -36.21 -26.74 -21.24
N THR A 178 -35.51 -27.87 -21.25
CA THR A 178 -34.29 -28.08 -20.45
C THR A 178 -33.14 -27.18 -20.92
N GLN A 179 -32.94 -27.04 -22.24
CA GLN A 179 -31.95 -26.12 -22.82
C GLN A 179 -32.27 -24.68 -22.46
N ARG A 180 -33.54 -24.27 -22.54
CA ARG A 180 -33.96 -22.91 -22.17
C ARG A 180 -33.67 -22.61 -20.71
N GLU A 181 -33.97 -23.54 -19.81
CA GLU A 181 -33.77 -23.34 -18.38
C GLU A 181 -32.29 -23.40 -17.98
N ALA A 182 -31.51 -24.31 -18.58
CA ALA A 182 -30.06 -24.34 -18.43
C ALA A 182 -29.41 -23.03 -18.94
N ALA A 183 -29.83 -22.54 -20.11
CA ALA A 183 -29.36 -21.27 -20.66
C ALA A 183 -29.68 -20.10 -19.72
N ARG A 184 -30.88 -20.04 -19.14
CA ARG A 184 -31.26 -19.01 -18.15
C ARG A 184 -30.31 -19.01 -16.95
N LEU A 185 -30.10 -20.16 -16.31
CA LEU A 185 -29.27 -20.26 -15.12
C LEU A 185 -27.80 -19.94 -15.42
N VAL A 186 -27.23 -20.58 -16.46
CA VAL A 186 -25.81 -20.43 -16.81
C VAL A 186 -25.49 -19.01 -17.28
N THR A 187 -26.33 -18.41 -18.13
CA THR A 187 -26.07 -17.04 -18.61
C THR A 187 -26.24 -16.01 -17.49
N THR A 188 -27.26 -16.15 -16.64
CA THR A 188 -27.48 -15.24 -15.50
C THR A 188 -26.35 -15.35 -14.48
N ALA A 189 -25.92 -16.56 -14.10
CA ALA A 189 -24.75 -16.73 -13.23
C ALA A 189 -23.48 -16.10 -13.85
N HIS A 190 -23.27 -16.28 -15.15
CA HIS A 190 -22.12 -15.72 -15.85
C HIS A 190 -22.11 -14.19 -15.88
N THR A 191 -23.28 -13.52 -15.94
CA THR A 191 -23.35 -12.05 -15.83
C THR A 191 -22.91 -11.52 -14.47
N LEU A 192 -22.98 -12.33 -13.41
CA LEU A 192 -22.47 -11.99 -12.08
C LEU A 192 -20.99 -12.37 -11.89
N GLY A 193 -20.35 -12.93 -12.92
CA GLY A 193 -19.00 -13.48 -12.84
C GLY A 193 -18.92 -14.86 -12.19
N LEU A 194 -20.04 -15.58 -12.06
CA LEU A 194 -20.12 -16.87 -11.40
C LEU A 194 -20.14 -18.03 -12.42
N THR A 195 -19.78 -19.22 -11.94
CA THR A 195 -19.87 -20.49 -12.67
C THR A 195 -20.70 -21.49 -11.88
N LEU A 196 -21.38 -22.41 -12.56
CA LEU A 196 -22.25 -23.39 -11.91
C LEU A 196 -21.63 -24.79 -11.96
N ARG A 197 -21.58 -25.49 -10.82
CA ARG A 197 -21.10 -26.89 -10.74
C ARG A 197 -22.02 -27.79 -11.56
N ALA A 198 -21.43 -28.69 -12.36
CA ALA A 198 -22.18 -29.60 -13.22
C ALA A 198 -23.16 -30.47 -12.43
N ASP A 199 -22.75 -30.99 -11.27
CA ASP A 199 -23.57 -31.87 -10.44
C ASP A 199 -24.79 -31.13 -9.86
N SER A 200 -24.58 -29.93 -9.30
CA SER A 200 -25.66 -29.09 -8.75
C SER A 200 -26.63 -28.65 -9.83
N LEU A 201 -26.12 -28.27 -11.02
CA LEU A 201 -26.97 -27.89 -12.15
C LEU A 201 -27.79 -29.09 -12.65
N GLY A 202 -27.19 -30.28 -12.69
CA GLY A 202 -27.85 -31.54 -13.03
C GLY A 202 -28.99 -31.89 -12.07
N SER A 203 -28.75 -31.78 -10.76
CA SER A 203 -29.77 -32.11 -9.74
C SER A 203 -30.95 -31.14 -9.74
N VAL A 204 -30.72 -29.84 -10.00
CA VAL A 204 -31.79 -28.83 -10.03
C VAL A 204 -32.61 -28.86 -11.32
N LEU A 205 -32.02 -29.30 -12.44
CA LEU A 205 -32.74 -29.39 -13.73
C LEU A 205 -33.41 -30.75 -13.96
N ALA A 206 -32.96 -31.81 -13.27
CA ALA A 206 -33.62 -33.11 -13.31
C ALA A 206 -34.88 -33.11 -12.43
N GLU A 207 -36.07 -33.18 -13.05
CA GLU A 207 -37.35 -33.30 -12.35
C GLU A 207 -37.55 -34.74 -11.80
N GLY A 208 -36.81 -35.12 -10.74
CA GLY A 208 -36.99 -36.38 -9.98
C GLY A 208 -35.72 -37.22 -9.75
N PRO A 209 -35.75 -38.21 -8.83
CA PRO A 209 -34.60 -39.07 -8.53
C PRO A 209 -34.47 -40.20 -9.57
N GLY A 210 -33.84 -39.91 -10.71
CA GLY A 210 -33.52 -40.91 -11.74
C GLY A 210 -32.29 -40.57 -12.57
N MET A 211 -31.33 -41.51 -12.70
CA MET A 211 -30.08 -41.32 -13.46
C MET A 211 -30.29 -40.94 -14.94
N GLY A 212 -31.42 -41.31 -15.55
CA GLY A 212 -31.74 -40.98 -16.94
C GLY A 212 -32.01 -39.49 -17.19
N GLN A 213 -32.58 -38.77 -16.21
CA GLN A 213 -32.89 -37.34 -16.36
C GLN A 213 -31.66 -36.45 -16.25
N VAL A 214 -30.63 -36.86 -15.50
CA VAL A 214 -29.36 -36.12 -15.41
C VAL A 214 -28.57 -36.20 -16.71
N ALA A 215 -28.63 -37.33 -17.41
CA ALA A 215 -28.02 -37.49 -18.73
C ALA A 215 -28.66 -36.54 -19.77
N GLU A 216 -29.99 -36.37 -19.75
CA GLU A 216 -30.71 -35.42 -20.60
C GLU A 216 -30.27 -33.96 -20.37
N VAL A 217 -29.97 -33.58 -19.12
CA VAL A 217 -29.38 -32.27 -18.80
C VAL A 217 -27.98 -32.12 -19.40
N GLY A 218 -27.17 -33.17 -19.33
CA GLY A 218 -25.85 -33.22 -19.98
C GLY A 218 -25.92 -33.02 -21.49
N ASP A 219 -26.86 -33.70 -22.16
CA ASP A 219 -27.10 -33.56 -23.59
C ASP A 219 -27.60 -32.16 -23.96
N ALA A 220 -28.53 -31.60 -23.17
CA ALA A 220 -29.02 -30.23 -23.34
C ALA A 220 -27.89 -29.19 -23.24
N LEU A 221 -26.98 -29.35 -22.27
CA LEU A 221 -25.79 -28.50 -22.13
C LEU A 221 -24.79 -28.69 -23.28
N GLY A 222 -24.67 -29.92 -23.80
CA GLY A 222 -23.92 -30.22 -25.03
C GLY A 222 -24.43 -29.41 -26.23
N VAL A 223 -25.75 -29.38 -26.45
CA VAL A 223 -26.37 -28.57 -27.51
C VAL A 223 -26.10 -27.08 -27.31
N LEU A 224 -26.26 -26.55 -26.09
CA LEU A 224 -25.99 -25.14 -25.80
C LEU A 224 -24.51 -24.75 -26.02
N ARG A 225 -23.59 -25.69 -25.82
CA ARG A 225 -22.18 -25.50 -26.15
C ARG A 225 -21.97 -25.38 -27.65
N ASP A 226 -22.56 -26.28 -28.41
CA ASP A 226 -22.42 -26.31 -29.86
C ASP A 226 -23.12 -25.09 -30.52
N GLU A 227 -24.16 -24.55 -29.89
CA GLU A 227 -24.83 -23.29 -30.25
C GLU A 227 -24.13 -22.03 -29.74
N HIS A 228 -22.97 -22.15 -29.09
CA HIS A 228 -22.16 -21.02 -28.61
C HIS A 228 -22.88 -20.14 -27.56
N ILE A 229 -23.70 -20.77 -26.70
CA ILE A 229 -24.40 -20.13 -25.57
C ILE A 229 -23.64 -20.40 -24.27
N ALA A 230 -23.29 -21.66 -24.02
CA ALA A 230 -22.58 -22.12 -22.83
C ALA A 230 -21.21 -22.74 -23.19
N THR A 231 -20.34 -22.88 -22.21
CA THR A 231 -19.09 -23.66 -22.34
C THR A 231 -18.80 -24.39 -21.04
N ARG A 232 -18.16 -25.55 -21.16
CA ARG A 232 -17.68 -26.33 -20.03
C ARG A 232 -16.29 -25.85 -19.62
N ASP A 233 -16.06 -25.70 -18.33
CA ASP A 233 -14.79 -25.30 -17.72
C ASP A 233 -14.49 -26.23 -16.53
N GLY A 234 -13.72 -27.28 -16.79
CA GLY A 234 -13.50 -28.35 -15.81
C GLY A 234 -14.81 -29.08 -15.43
N ASP A 235 -15.15 -29.02 -14.13
CA ASP A 235 -16.38 -29.54 -13.53
C ASP A 235 -17.52 -28.50 -13.46
N THR A 236 -17.32 -27.32 -14.05
CA THR A 236 -18.30 -26.23 -14.04
C THR A 236 -18.79 -25.86 -15.45
N TRP A 237 -19.92 -25.15 -15.50
CA TRP A 237 -20.51 -24.55 -16.69
C TRP A 237 -20.58 -23.04 -16.54
N ARG A 238 -20.28 -22.34 -17.64
CA ARG A 238 -20.36 -20.88 -17.74
C ARG A 238 -20.84 -20.43 -19.11
N GLY A 239 -21.22 -19.17 -19.23
CA GLY A 239 -21.49 -18.56 -20.54
C GLY A 239 -20.24 -18.53 -21.42
N LEU A 240 -20.44 -18.59 -22.74
CA LEU A 240 -19.32 -18.51 -23.69
C LEU A 240 -18.61 -17.15 -23.62
N HIS A 241 -19.41 -16.09 -23.59
CA HIS A 241 -18.93 -14.71 -23.61
C HIS A 241 -19.91 -13.79 -22.89
N GLU A 242 -19.38 -12.89 -22.06
CA GLU A 242 -20.12 -12.01 -21.16
C GLU A 242 -21.19 -11.14 -21.87
N LEU A 243 -20.83 -10.45 -22.97
CA LEU A 243 -21.79 -9.66 -23.76
C LEU A 243 -22.92 -10.53 -24.34
N ARG A 244 -22.61 -11.76 -24.78
CA ARG A 244 -23.62 -12.70 -25.28
C ARG A 244 -24.50 -13.16 -24.13
N SER A 245 -23.93 -13.54 -23.00
CA SER A 245 -24.67 -13.99 -21.82
C SER A 245 -25.57 -12.91 -21.23
N LYS A 246 -25.11 -11.65 -21.16
CA LYS A 246 -25.94 -10.52 -20.75
C LYS A 246 -27.13 -10.34 -21.69
N THR A 247 -26.87 -10.28 -23.00
CA THR A 247 -27.94 -10.11 -24.01
C THR A 247 -28.92 -11.28 -23.99
N ILE A 248 -28.44 -12.52 -23.91
CA ILE A 248 -29.28 -13.73 -23.85
C ILE A 248 -30.10 -13.77 -22.56
N SER A 249 -29.51 -13.42 -21.42
CA SER A 249 -30.25 -13.36 -20.14
C SER A 249 -31.34 -12.29 -20.18
N GLU A 250 -31.05 -11.08 -20.69
CA GLU A 250 -32.06 -10.04 -20.89
C GLU A 250 -33.23 -10.53 -21.75
N LEU A 251 -32.94 -11.14 -22.91
CA LEU A 251 -33.95 -11.66 -23.83
C LEU A 251 -34.79 -12.80 -23.23
N LEU A 252 -34.17 -13.68 -22.42
CA LEU A 252 -34.86 -14.80 -21.77
C LEU A 252 -35.80 -14.35 -20.63
N HIS A 253 -35.66 -13.12 -20.14
CA HIS A 253 -36.47 -12.51 -19.07
C HIS A 253 -37.35 -11.34 -19.57
N GLU A 254 -37.31 -11.01 -20.87
CA GLU A 254 -38.11 -9.91 -21.45
C GLU A 254 -39.62 -10.14 -21.28
N ASN A 255 -40.06 -11.40 -21.26
CA ASN A 255 -41.46 -11.81 -21.09
C ASN A 255 -41.61 -12.76 -19.87
N PRO A 256 -41.82 -12.26 -18.64
CA PRO A 256 -42.02 -13.11 -17.45
C PRO A 256 -43.37 -13.86 -17.50
N PRO A 257 -43.51 -15.05 -16.87
CA PRO A 257 -42.56 -15.74 -15.99
C PRO A 257 -41.51 -16.64 -16.71
N PRO A 258 -40.37 -16.94 -16.06
CA PRO A 258 -39.93 -16.49 -14.73
C PRO A 258 -39.40 -15.05 -14.74
N ARG A 259 -39.42 -14.40 -13.57
CA ARG A 259 -38.78 -13.09 -13.35
C ARG A 259 -37.27 -13.29 -13.16
N VAL A 260 -36.46 -12.28 -13.49
CA VAL A 260 -35.00 -12.35 -13.24
C VAL A 260 -34.68 -12.62 -11.76
N GLY A 261 -35.43 -12.02 -10.82
CA GLY A 261 -35.31 -12.29 -9.38
C GLY A 261 -35.47 -13.77 -9.03
N SER A 262 -36.47 -14.45 -9.60
CA SER A 262 -36.69 -15.88 -9.38
C SER A 262 -35.57 -16.75 -9.96
N THR A 263 -34.98 -16.34 -11.07
CA THR A 263 -33.81 -17.02 -11.64
C THR A 263 -32.56 -16.78 -10.80
N LEU A 264 -32.37 -15.57 -10.29
CA LEU A 264 -31.28 -15.23 -9.35
C LEU A 264 -31.40 -16.03 -8.05
N ALA A 265 -32.59 -16.15 -7.47
CA ALA A 265 -32.84 -17.00 -6.30
C ALA A 265 -32.48 -18.48 -6.55
N ARG A 266 -32.79 -19.01 -7.74
CA ARG A 266 -32.36 -20.36 -8.13
C ARG A 266 -30.86 -20.49 -8.32
N VAL A 267 -30.20 -19.46 -8.85
CA VAL A 267 -28.73 -19.42 -8.93
C VAL A 267 -28.11 -19.39 -7.53
N ALA A 268 -28.70 -18.66 -6.58
CA ALA A 268 -28.23 -18.61 -5.20
C ALA A 268 -28.16 -19.99 -4.53
N ALA A 269 -29.10 -20.88 -4.83
CA ALA A 269 -29.10 -22.26 -4.33
C ALA A 269 -28.08 -23.20 -5.03
N LEU A 270 -27.42 -22.73 -6.10
CA LEU A 270 -26.52 -23.53 -6.95
C LEU A 270 -25.04 -23.18 -6.79
N ILE A 271 -24.75 -22.04 -6.17
CA ILE A 271 -23.39 -21.53 -6.05
C ILE A 271 -22.70 -22.09 -4.80
N ASP A 272 -21.38 -22.10 -4.84
CA ASP A 272 -20.58 -22.42 -3.67
C ASP A 272 -20.77 -21.31 -2.60
N PRO A 273 -20.99 -21.68 -1.32
CA PRO A 273 -21.18 -20.75 -0.21
C PRO A 273 -20.16 -19.61 -0.12
N ALA A 274 -18.90 -19.86 -0.52
CA ALA A 274 -17.86 -18.85 -0.52
C ALA A 274 -18.19 -17.64 -1.42
N TYR A 275 -19.03 -17.80 -2.45
CA TYR A 275 -19.44 -16.73 -3.36
C TYR A 275 -20.75 -16.03 -2.96
N ALA A 276 -21.40 -16.42 -1.86
CA ALA A 276 -22.68 -15.83 -1.44
C ALA A 276 -22.58 -14.31 -1.24
N GLY A 277 -21.54 -13.84 -0.56
CA GLY A 277 -21.30 -12.41 -0.35
C GLY A 277 -21.01 -11.65 -1.66
N TRP A 278 -20.27 -12.26 -2.58
CA TRP A 278 -20.02 -11.71 -3.92
C TRP A 278 -21.33 -11.56 -4.71
N MET A 279 -22.15 -12.60 -4.70
CA MET A 279 -23.43 -12.61 -5.41
C MET A 279 -24.35 -11.50 -4.89
N LEU A 280 -24.51 -11.35 -3.58
CA LEU A 280 -25.33 -10.29 -2.99
C LEU A 280 -24.91 -8.90 -3.47
N ARG A 281 -23.61 -8.60 -3.40
CA ARG A 281 -23.07 -7.33 -3.88
C ARG A 281 -23.39 -7.11 -5.37
N ARG A 282 -23.12 -8.10 -6.23
CA ARG A 282 -23.37 -7.99 -7.68
C ARG A 282 -24.83 -7.83 -8.03
N VAL A 283 -25.72 -8.52 -7.31
CA VAL A 283 -27.16 -8.37 -7.45
C VAL A 283 -27.59 -6.97 -7.01
N ALA A 284 -27.05 -6.41 -5.93
CA ALA A 284 -27.34 -5.03 -5.54
C ALA A 284 -26.87 -3.99 -6.56
N GLU A 285 -25.71 -4.22 -7.19
CA GLU A 285 -25.16 -3.35 -8.24
C GLU A 285 -25.98 -3.40 -9.54
N SER A 286 -26.44 -4.59 -9.95
CA SER A 286 -27.05 -4.80 -11.29
C SER A 286 -28.58 -4.94 -11.28
N HIS A 287 -29.15 -5.39 -10.16
CA HIS A 287 -30.55 -5.79 -10.00
C HIS A 287 -31.05 -5.45 -8.58
N ALA A 288 -30.90 -4.19 -8.16
CA ALA A 288 -31.23 -3.70 -6.81
C ALA A 288 -32.58 -4.21 -6.25
N ASP A 289 -33.62 -4.25 -7.09
CA ASP A 289 -34.97 -4.68 -6.69
C ASP A 289 -35.09 -6.18 -6.35
N CYS A 290 -34.08 -6.99 -6.72
CA CYS A 290 -34.07 -8.44 -6.52
C CYS A 290 -33.30 -8.87 -5.25
N VAL A 291 -32.59 -7.96 -4.58
CA VAL A 291 -31.72 -8.30 -3.43
C VAL A 291 -32.49 -8.99 -2.31
N ALA A 292 -33.69 -8.49 -1.99
CA ALA A 292 -34.52 -9.04 -0.92
C ALA A 292 -34.98 -10.48 -1.19
N GLU A 293 -35.20 -10.85 -2.46
CA GLU A 293 -35.56 -12.22 -2.86
C GLU A 293 -34.35 -13.17 -2.75
N VAL A 294 -33.16 -12.68 -3.11
CA VAL A 294 -31.93 -13.48 -3.17
C VAL A 294 -31.31 -13.76 -1.80
N VAL A 295 -31.34 -12.80 -0.87
CA VAL A 295 -30.67 -12.91 0.44
C VAL A 295 -31.21 -14.07 1.28
N THR A 296 -32.52 -14.30 1.26
CA THR A 296 -33.15 -15.38 2.03
C THR A 296 -32.76 -16.75 1.51
N ASP A 297 -32.65 -16.94 0.20
CA ASP A 297 -32.30 -18.24 -0.37
C ASP A 297 -30.79 -18.53 -0.28
N LEU A 298 -29.94 -17.50 -0.29
CA LEU A 298 -28.53 -17.66 0.05
C LEU A 298 -28.32 -18.11 1.50
N ALA A 299 -29.07 -17.54 2.45
CA ALA A 299 -29.00 -17.95 3.86
C ALA A 299 -29.35 -19.44 4.02
N LYS A 300 -30.45 -19.91 3.40
CA LYS A 300 -30.83 -21.34 3.41
C LYS A 300 -29.78 -22.23 2.75
N SER A 301 -29.15 -21.75 1.68
CA SER A 301 -28.09 -22.48 0.98
C SER A 301 -26.86 -22.69 1.88
N LEU A 302 -26.47 -21.66 2.64
CA LEU A 302 -25.38 -21.73 3.63
C LEU A 302 -25.67 -22.76 4.73
N GLU A 303 -26.90 -22.79 5.23
CA GLU A 303 -27.32 -23.76 6.25
C GLU A 303 -27.30 -25.19 5.72
N THR A 304 -27.83 -25.40 4.50
CA THR A 304 -27.88 -26.72 3.86
C THR A 304 -26.48 -27.27 3.55
N ALA A 305 -25.55 -26.40 3.18
CA ALA A 305 -24.18 -26.77 2.85
C ALA A 305 -23.27 -26.99 4.06
N GLY A 306 -23.68 -26.57 5.27
CA GLY A 306 -22.87 -26.67 6.48
C GLY A 306 -21.70 -25.69 6.49
N ALA A 307 -21.97 -24.42 6.23
CA ALA A 307 -20.95 -23.37 6.09
C ALA A 307 -20.08 -23.18 7.35
N SER A 308 -18.82 -22.82 7.15
CA SER A 308 -17.87 -22.41 8.18
C SER A 308 -18.16 -20.99 8.70
N ALA A 309 -17.56 -20.62 9.84
CA ALA A 309 -17.67 -19.27 10.39
C ALA A 309 -17.09 -18.20 9.43
N GLY A 310 -16.01 -18.51 8.71
CA GLY A 310 -15.45 -17.63 7.69
C GLY A 310 -16.41 -17.35 6.54
N GLU A 311 -17.10 -18.38 6.03
CA GLU A 311 -18.11 -18.24 4.97
C GLU A 311 -19.34 -17.48 5.45
N LEU A 312 -19.80 -17.73 6.68
CA LEU A 312 -20.88 -16.96 7.29
C LEU A 312 -20.50 -15.48 7.45
N ALA A 313 -19.29 -15.17 7.91
CA ALA A 313 -18.81 -13.80 7.99
C ALA A 313 -18.77 -13.13 6.60
N ALA A 314 -18.27 -13.82 5.57
CA ALA A 314 -18.23 -13.32 4.21
C ALA A 314 -19.64 -13.06 3.63
N PHE A 315 -20.62 -13.89 3.97
CA PHE A 315 -22.02 -13.66 3.62
C PHE A 315 -22.58 -12.38 4.27
N LEU A 316 -22.37 -12.20 5.58
CA LEU A 316 -22.83 -11.01 6.31
C LEU A 316 -22.14 -9.72 5.83
N GLU A 317 -20.82 -9.77 5.60
CA GLU A 317 -20.06 -8.66 4.98
C GLU A 317 -20.62 -8.31 3.58
N GLY A 318 -20.97 -9.34 2.80
CA GLY A 318 -21.57 -9.16 1.47
C GLY A 318 -22.95 -8.54 1.52
N ALA A 319 -23.75 -8.86 2.55
CA ALA A 319 -25.03 -8.22 2.81
C ALA A 319 -24.88 -6.74 3.17
N GLU A 320 -23.89 -6.38 4.00
CA GLU A 320 -23.59 -4.97 4.28
C GLU A 320 -23.10 -4.22 3.02
N ARG A 321 -22.32 -4.87 2.16
CA ARG A 321 -21.88 -4.29 0.86
C ARG A 321 -23.04 -4.12 -0.11
N ALA A 322 -24.00 -5.03 -0.12
CA ALA A 322 -25.24 -4.86 -0.86
C ALA A 322 -26.01 -3.62 -0.36
N ASP A 323 -26.13 -3.44 0.96
CA ASP A 323 -26.73 -2.25 1.55
C ASP A 323 -25.99 -0.95 1.17
N ASN A 324 -24.65 -0.99 1.08
CA ASN A 324 -23.84 0.14 0.60
C ASN A 324 -24.11 0.46 -0.87
N ALA A 325 -24.23 -0.55 -1.74
CA ALA A 325 -24.57 -0.36 -3.16
C ALA A 325 -25.98 0.23 -3.34
N LEU A 326 -26.96 -0.25 -2.57
CA LEU A 326 -28.32 0.31 -2.55
C LEU A 326 -28.32 1.78 -2.07
N TYR A 327 -27.55 2.09 -1.03
CA TYR A 327 -27.41 3.47 -0.54
C TYR A 327 -26.72 4.39 -1.56
N VAL A 328 -25.72 3.88 -2.30
CA VAL A 328 -25.11 4.60 -3.43
C VAL A 328 -26.12 4.88 -4.53
N SER A 329 -26.91 3.89 -4.94
CA SER A 329 -27.95 4.05 -5.97
C SER A 329 -28.94 5.18 -5.62
N ALA A 330 -29.29 5.32 -4.33
CA ALA A 330 -30.16 6.38 -3.85
C ALA A 330 -29.47 7.76 -3.71
N THR A 331 -28.19 7.80 -3.35
CA THR A 331 -27.46 9.06 -3.06
C THR A 331 -26.75 9.65 -4.27
N LEU A 332 -26.29 8.82 -5.21
CA LEU A 332 -25.53 9.23 -6.39
C LEU A 332 -26.26 10.30 -7.23
N PRO A 333 -27.56 10.17 -7.56
CA PRO A 333 -28.28 11.20 -8.32
C PRO A 333 -28.38 12.56 -7.59
N ILE A 334 -28.36 12.56 -6.25
CA ILE A 334 -28.37 13.78 -5.44
C ILE A 334 -27.00 14.46 -5.50
N LEU A 335 -25.94 13.66 -5.35
CA LEU A 335 -24.56 14.14 -5.43
C LEU A 335 -24.25 14.71 -6.80
N GLU A 336 -24.55 13.98 -7.88
CA GLU A 336 -24.28 14.43 -9.26
C GLU A 336 -24.96 15.77 -9.59
N ARG A 337 -26.19 15.97 -9.10
CA ARG A 337 -26.96 17.20 -9.35
C ARG A 337 -26.37 18.44 -8.67
N GLN A 338 -25.73 18.26 -7.51
CA GLN A 338 -25.25 19.38 -6.67
C GLN A 338 -23.72 19.49 -6.62
N ARG A 339 -23.03 18.58 -7.30
CA ARG A 339 -21.58 18.54 -7.36
C ARG A 339 -21.02 19.79 -8.05
N PRO A 340 -20.06 20.50 -7.41
CA PRO A 340 -19.28 21.53 -8.09
C PRO A 340 -18.45 20.91 -9.24
N PRO A 341 -18.32 21.57 -10.40
CA PRO A 341 -17.67 20.99 -11.58
C PRO A 341 -16.21 20.57 -11.36
N HIS A 342 -15.48 21.33 -10.53
CA HIS A 342 -14.08 21.07 -10.19
C HIS A 342 -13.86 20.01 -9.10
N LEU A 343 -14.92 19.56 -8.42
CA LEU A 343 -14.80 18.64 -7.30
C LEU A 343 -15.17 17.21 -7.73
N PRO A 344 -14.25 16.25 -7.57
CA PRO A 344 -14.53 14.84 -7.81
C PRO A 344 -15.64 14.34 -6.91
N ILE A 345 -16.46 13.43 -7.43
CA ILE A 345 -17.62 12.92 -6.70
C ILE A 345 -17.22 12.10 -5.48
N ASP A 346 -16.10 11.38 -5.54
CA ASP A 346 -15.51 10.61 -4.44
C ASP A 346 -15.03 11.53 -3.31
N GLN A 347 -14.38 12.65 -3.64
CA GLN A 347 -13.97 13.64 -2.64
C GLN A 347 -15.17 14.34 -1.99
N LEU A 348 -16.19 14.68 -2.77
CA LEU A 348 -17.42 15.25 -2.24
C LEU A 348 -18.13 14.28 -1.30
N ALA A 349 -18.25 13.01 -1.70
CA ALA A 349 -18.85 11.96 -0.89
C ALA A 349 -18.06 11.65 0.39
N PHE A 350 -16.71 11.69 0.32
CA PHE A 350 -15.83 11.55 1.48
C PHE A 350 -16.12 12.60 2.57
N LEU A 351 -16.46 13.83 2.19
CA LEU A 351 -16.80 14.90 3.12
C LEU A 351 -18.24 14.79 3.64
N ILE A 352 -19.18 14.43 2.77
CA ILE A 352 -20.61 14.43 3.09
C ILE A 352 -21.02 13.22 3.94
N TYR A 353 -20.52 12.03 3.64
CA TYR A 353 -20.97 10.81 4.29
C TYR A 353 -20.73 10.84 5.82
N PRO A 354 -19.53 11.19 6.32
CA PRO A 354 -19.29 11.31 7.75
C PRO A 354 -20.16 12.38 8.41
N GLN A 355 -20.38 13.50 7.72
CA GLN A 355 -21.22 14.58 8.24
C GLN A 355 -22.69 14.16 8.36
N ARG A 356 -23.19 13.35 7.42
CA ARG A 356 -24.56 12.84 7.46
C ARG A 356 -24.75 11.69 8.45
N ASN A 357 -23.86 10.71 8.44
CA ASN A 357 -24.08 9.42 9.09
C ASN A 357 -23.27 9.21 10.37
N GLN A 358 -22.28 10.07 10.67
CA GLN A 358 -21.36 9.89 11.79
C GLN A 358 -21.26 11.11 12.71
N GLY A 359 -21.92 12.23 12.36
CA GLY A 359 -21.79 13.49 13.09
C GLY A 359 -20.39 14.11 13.01
N LEU A 360 -19.57 13.68 12.05
CA LEU A 360 -18.22 14.19 11.83
C LEU A 360 -18.28 15.29 10.75
N GLY A 361 -18.11 16.54 11.15
CA GLY A 361 -18.14 17.68 10.24
C GLY A 361 -17.13 18.76 10.62
N PHE A 362 -17.07 19.79 9.79
CA PHE A 362 -16.26 20.97 10.06
C PHE A 362 -17.10 22.05 10.72
N ASP A 363 -16.51 22.73 11.70
CA ASP A 363 -17.07 23.95 12.27
C ASP A 363 -16.59 25.18 11.49
N GLU A 364 -17.38 26.25 11.52
CA GLU A 364 -16.99 27.54 10.94
C GLU A 364 -15.78 28.12 11.70
N ILE A 365 -14.80 28.63 10.95
CA ILE A 365 -13.54 29.18 11.51
C ILE A 365 -13.43 30.69 11.32
N GLY A 366 -14.51 31.35 10.86
CA GLY A 366 -14.56 32.79 10.61
C GLY A 366 -13.93 33.21 9.29
N VAL A 367 -13.55 32.26 8.43
CA VAL A 367 -13.05 32.51 7.07
C VAL A 367 -14.22 32.36 6.11
N THR A 368 -14.74 33.47 5.58
CA THR A 368 -16.00 33.52 4.81
C THR A 368 -16.10 32.48 3.69
N GLN A 369 -15.01 32.24 2.95
CA GLN A 369 -14.97 31.24 1.87
C GLN A 369 -15.11 29.80 2.42
N PHE A 370 -14.38 29.50 3.50
CA PHE A 370 -14.46 28.20 4.16
C PHE A 370 -15.83 28.00 4.80
N ASP A 371 -16.34 28.98 5.53
CA ASP A 371 -17.65 28.91 6.18
C ASP A 371 -18.78 28.74 5.14
N GLN A 372 -18.68 29.38 3.97
CA GLN A 372 -19.61 29.13 2.86
C GLN A 372 -19.51 27.69 2.33
N ALA A 373 -18.31 27.14 2.19
CA ALA A 373 -18.11 25.76 1.77
C ALA A 373 -18.68 24.78 2.81
N VAL A 374 -18.40 24.99 4.10
CA VAL A 374 -18.94 24.19 5.21
C VAL A 374 -20.48 24.22 5.22
N ARG A 375 -21.09 25.40 5.08
CA ARG A 375 -22.56 25.51 4.99
C ARG A 375 -23.14 24.76 3.79
N ARG A 376 -22.47 24.79 2.63
CA ARG A 376 -22.90 24.03 1.44
C ARG A 376 -22.81 22.53 1.67
N ILE A 377 -21.70 22.04 2.23
CA ILE A 377 -21.51 20.62 2.56
C ILE A 377 -22.59 20.17 3.54
N LYS A 378 -22.84 20.95 4.60
CA LYS A 378 -23.89 20.67 5.59
C LYS A 378 -25.27 20.58 4.95
N HIS A 379 -25.64 21.57 4.13
CA HIS A 379 -26.94 21.59 3.45
C HIS A 379 -27.12 20.39 2.50
N LEU A 380 -26.07 20.02 1.76
CA LEU A 380 -26.11 18.85 0.89
C LEU A 380 -26.22 17.55 1.71
N ALA A 381 -25.45 17.42 2.80
CA ALA A 381 -25.52 16.28 3.71
C ALA A 381 -26.94 16.05 4.26
N GLU A 382 -27.64 17.12 4.64
CA GLU A 382 -29.02 17.06 5.13
C GLU A 382 -30.02 16.50 4.10
N GLN A 383 -29.72 16.60 2.81
CA GLN A 383 -30.58 16.08 1.73
C GLN A 383 -30.38 14.59 1.45
N LEU A 384 -29.26 13.99 1.89
CA LEU A 384 -29.04 12.56 1.72
C LEU A 384 -29.95 11.78 2.68
N PRO A 385 -30.51 10.62 2.27
CA PRO A 385 -31.15 9.70 3.20
C PRO A 385 -30.16 9.21 4.28
N LEU A 386 -30.67 8.68 5.39
CA LEU A 386 -29.83 8.10 6.44
C LEU A 386 -29.40 6.69 6.04
N ARG A 387 -28.13 6.34 6.27
CA ARG A 387 -27.58 5.04 5.90
C ARG A 387 -28.31 3.86 6.58
N HIS A 388 -28.80 4.04 7.80
CA HIS A 388 -29.46 2.97 8.54
C HIS A 388 -30.82 2.55 7.92
N ASP A 389 -31.46 3.42 7.14
CA ASP A 389 -32.69 3.10 6.38
C ASP A 389 -32.45 2.05 5.29
N TYR A 390 -31.18 1.88 4.91
CA TYR A 390 -30.73 0.95 3.86
C TYR A 390 -30.10 -0.32 4.43
N ALA A 391 -30.12 -0.55 5.75
CA ALA A 391 -29.55 -1.75 6.39
C ALA A 391 -30.45 -3.00 6.28
N ASN A 392 -31.28 -3.09 5.25
CA ASN A 392 -32.33 -4.11 5.15
C ASN A 392 -31.77 -5.47 4.72
N THR A 393 -30.74 -5.51 3.89
CA THR A 393 -30.14 -6.76 3.42
C THR A 393 -29.39 -7.45 4.55
N LEU A 394 -28.55 -6.72 5.31
CA LEU A 394 -27.88 -7.28 6.48
C LEU A 394 -28.88 -7.75 7.53
N ARG A 395 -29.94 -6.98 7.78
CA ARG A 395 -31.02 -7.37 8.69
C ARG A 395 -31.71 -8.67 8.24
N ALA A 396 -32.04 -8.77 6.95
CA ALA A 396 -32.65 -9.97 6.39
C ALA A 396 -31.72 -11.19 6.48
N ALA A 397 -30.44 -11.01 6.17
CA ALA A 397 -29.41 -12.03 6.30
C ALA A 397 -29.30 -12.56 7.74
N CYS A 398 -29.20 -11.67 8.75
CA CYS A 398 -29.17 -12.06 10.15
C CYS A 398 -30.46 -12.75 10.60
N SER A 399 -31.63 -12.28 10.15
CA SER A 399 -32.92 -12.84 10.54
C SER A 399 -33.20 -14.23 9.95
N ALA A 400 -32.53 -14.57 8.85
CA ALA A 400 -32.68 -15.85 8.17
C ALA A 400 -31.83 -16.96 8.79
N LEU A 401 -30.91 -16.65 9.71
CA LEU A 401 -30.06 -17.64 10.38
C LEU A 401 -30.82 -18.31 11.53
N GLU A 402 -30.93 -19.64 11.47
CA GLU A 402 -31.43 -20.41 12.60
C GLU A 402 -30.41 -20.45 13.75
N ILE A 403 -30.91 -20.29 15.00
CA ILE A 403 -30.04 -20.14 16.18
C ILE A 403 -29.18 -21.39 16.46
N GLU A 404 -29.71 -22.58 16.20
CA GLU A 404 -28.99 -23.84 16.38
C GLU A 404 -27.89 -24.02 15.33
N SER A 405 -28.18 -23.68 14.07
CA SER A 405 -27.18 -23.67 12.99
C SER A 405 -26.07 -22.67 13.30
N PHE A 406 -26.41 -21.45 13.72
CA PHE A 406 -25.45 -20.45 14.15
C PHE A 406 -24.56 -20.95 15.30
N ARG A 407 -25.17 -21.56 16.34
CA ARG A 407 -24.42 -22.14 17.47
C ARG A 407 -23.42 -23.19 17.00
N ASN A 408 -23.83 -24.13 16.14
CA ASN A 408 -22.95 -25.18 15.63
C ASN A 408 -21.75 -24.63 14.83
N ILE A 409 -21.96 -23.56 14.06
CA ILE A 409 -20.91 -22.90 13.27
C ILE A 409 -19.89 -22.25 14.20
N VAL A 410 -20.34 -21.51 15.21
CA VAL A 410 -19.47 -20.75 16.12
C VAL A 410 -18.81 -21.66 17.17
N ASP A 411 -19.46 -22.75 17.57
CA ASP A 411 -18.94 -23.68 18.57
C ASP A 411 -17.67 -24.40 18.12
N ASN A 412 -17.47 -24.60 16.81
CA ASN A 412 -16.28 -25.25 16.28
C ASN A 412 -15.26 -24.27 15.67
N ALA A 413 -15.54 -22.97 15.73
CA ALA A 413 -14.72 -21.94 15.10
C ALA A 413 -13.60 -21.41 15.99
N GLU A 414 -12.52 -20.99 15.33
CA GLU A 414 -11.42 -20.24 15.93
C GLU A 414 -11.90 -18.88 16.45
N PRO A 415 -11.35 -18.35 17.57
CA PRO A 415 -11.82 -17.10 18.18
C PRO A 415 -11.85 -15.90 17.22
N LEU A 416 -10.92 -15.84 16.26
CA LEU A 416 -10.86 -14.77 15.28
C LEU A 416 -12.03 -14.82 14.28
N ASP A 417 -12.41 -16.00 13.81
CA ASP A 417 -13.56 -16.15 12.92
C ASP A 417 -14.87 -15.82 13.65
N VAL A 418 -14.96 -16.18 14.93
CA VAL A 418 -16.09 -15.77 15.79
C VAL A 418 -16.18 -14.25 15.87
N VAL A 419 -15.06 -13.56 16.17
CA VAL A 419 -15.02 -12.09 16.21
C VAL A 419 -15.50 -11.51 14.88
N ARG A 420 -15.02 -12.05 13.77
CA ARG A 420 -15.39 -11.59 12.42
C ARG A 420 -16.89 -11.72 12.17
N VAL A 421 -17.49 -12.87 12.48
CA VAL A 421 -18.94 -13.10 12.35
C VAL A 421 -19.74 -12.10 13.19
N LEU A 422 -19.36 -11.91 14.46
CA LEU A 422 -20.04 -10.98 15.37
C LEU A 422 -19.94 -9.53 14.88
N GLU A 423 -18.74 -9.08 14.47
CA GLU A 423 -18.53 -7.74 13.91
C GLU A 423 -19.26 -7.56 12.57
N ALA A 424 -19.33 -8.59 11.71
CA ALA A 424 -20.05 -8.54 10.44
C ALA A 424 -21.57 -8.46 10.61
N GLY A 425 -22.12 -9.16 11.60
CA GLY A 425 -23.56 -9.16 11.90
C GLY A 425 -24.06 -7.96 12.71
N HIS A 426 -23.17 -7.19 13.34
CA HIS A 426 -23.56 -6.05 14.17
C HIS A 426 -24.23 -4.92 13.35
N PRO A 427 -25.34 -4.30 13.83
CA PRO A 427 -26.02 -4.51 15.10
C PRO A 427 -27.23 -5.48 15.03
N HIS A 428 -27.43 -6.17 13.90
CA HIS A 428 -28.65 -6.94 13.65
C HIS A 428 -28.58 -8.39 14.12
N LEU A 429 -27.39 -8.97 14.23
CA LEU A 429 -27.18 -10.30 14.77
C LEU A 429 -27.52 -10.32 16.27
N HIS A 430 -28.30 -11.32 16.68
CA HIS A 430 -28.65 -11.53 18.07
C HIS A 430 -27.93 -12.78 18.59
N VAL A 431 -27.15 -12.61 19.66
CA VAL A 431 -26.40 -13.72 20.28
C VAL A 431 -26.89 -13.92 21.71
N PRO A 432 -27.43 -15.10 22.06
CA PRO A 432 -27.86 -15.41 23.41
C PRO A 432 -26.72 -15.33 24.44
N ALA A 433 -27.01 -14.85 25.65
CA ALA A 433 -26.04 -14.66 26.72
C ALA A 433 -25.34 -15.97 27.17
N ASP A 434 -26.03 -17.12 27.06
CA ASP A 434 -25.45 -18.43 27.36
C ASP A 434 -24.40 -18.86 26.33
N LEU A 435 -24.63 -18.55 25.05
CA LEU A 435 -23.63 -18.75 23.99
C LEU A 435 -22.43 -17.82 24.20
N VAL A 436 -22.65 -16.53 24.51
CA VAL A 436 -21.56 -15.61 24.87
C VAL A 436 -20.71 -16.18 26.01
N ARG A 437 -21.34 -16.71 27.07
CA ARG A 437 -20.64 -17.34 28.19
C ARG A 437 -19.79 -18.53 27.75
N ALA A 438 -20.29 -19.39 26.88
CA ALA A 438 -19.55 -20.52 26.35
C ALA A 438 -18.31 -20.08 25.54
N LEU A 439 -18.45 -19.04 24.70
CA LEU A 439 -17.34 -18.51 23.90
C LEU A 439 -16.23 -17.91 24.77
N ILE A 440 -16.59 -17.13 25.79
CA ILE A 440 -15.61 -16.54 26.71
C ILE A 440 -14.92 -17.62 27.54
N ALA A 441 -15.66 -18.62 28.02
CA ALA A 441 -15.09 -19.74 28.78
C ALA A 441 -14.09 -20.58 27.97
N ARG A 442 -14.27 -20.68 26.65
CA ARG A 442 -13.35 -21.38 25.74
C ARG A 442 -12.12 -20.54 25.38
N SER A 443 -12.22 -19.22 25.46
CA SER A 443 -11.11 -18.32 25.11
C SER A 443 -9.97 -18.41 26.12
N SER A 444 -8.74 -18.67 25.65
CA SER A 444 -7.56 -18.65 26.50
C SER A 444 -7.19 -17.20 26.87
N ALA A 445 -6.63 -17.02 28.07
CA ALA A 445 -6.03 -15.74 28.42
C ALA A 445 -4.90 -15.39 27.43
N PRO A 446 -4.81 -14.13 26.99
CA PRO A 446 -3.77 -13.71 26.05
C PRO A 446 -2.37 -13.78 26.67
N SER A 447 -1.39 -14.18 25.86
CA SER A 447 0.03 -14.34 26.23
C SER A 447 0.94 -13.23 25.69
N ASP A 448 0.46 -12.50 24.68
CA ASP A 448 1.23 -11.55 23.90
C ASP A 448 0.30 -10.46 23.32
N PRO A 449 0.84 -9.36 22.78
CA PRO A 449 0.02 -8.28 22.22
C PRO A 449 -0.94 -8.69 21.09
N TRP A 450 -0.62 -9.76 20.33
CA TRP A 450 -1.46 -10.25 19.24
C TRP A 450 -2.69 -10.99 19.79
N THR A 451 -2.47 -11.98 20.65
CA THR A 451 -3.55 -12.71 21.32
C THR A 451 -4.40 -11.78 22.19
N ALA A 452 -3.80 -10.74 22.81
CA ALA A 452 -4.53 -9.70 23.54
C ALA A 452 -5.44 -8.85 22.63
N THR A 453 -5.02 -8.59 21.39
CA THR A 453 -5.84 -7.88 20.41
C THR A 453 -7.07 -8.72 20.04
N ALA A 454 -6.87 -9.98 19.65
CA ALA A 454 -7.98 -10.89 19.35
C ALA A 454 -8.96 -11.05 20.52
N TRP A 455 -8.42 -11.26 21.73
CA TRP A 455 -9.23 -11.43 22.95
C TRP A 455 -10.01 -10.15 23.31
N SER A 456 -9.37 -8.97 23.31
CA SER A 456 -10.06 -7.70 23.58
C SER A 456 -11.18 -7.43 22.58
N ARG A 457 -10.99 -7.77 21.30
CA ARG A 457 -12.03 -7.66 20.28
C ARG A 457 -13.19 -8.60 20.51
N LEU A 458 -12.92 -9.85 20.90
CA LEU A 458 -13.97 -10.80 21.26
C LEU A 458 -14.81 -10.25 22.41
N ILE A 459 -14.17 -9.69 23.45
CA ILE A 459 -14.88 -9.05 24.56
C ILE A 459 -15.76 -7.90 24.07
N ALA A 460 -15.25 -6.99 23.23
CA ALA A 460 -16.02 -5.88 22.69
C ALA A 460 -17.23 -6.35 21.87
N ALA A 461 -17.04 -7.35 21.01
CA ALA A 461 -18.09 -7.91 20.17
C ALA A 461 -19.17 -8.60 21.02
N CYS A 462 -18.78 -9.40 22.01
CA CYS A 462 -19.69 -10.06 22.95
C CYS A 462 -20.46 -9.07 23.82
N ALA A 463 -19.79 -8.02 24.31
CA ALA A 463 -20.40 -7.01 25.18
C ALA A 463 -21.57 -6.27 24.51
N ALA A 464 -21.57 -6.16 23.18
CA ALA A 464 -22.67 -5.54 22.43
C ALA A 464 -24.01 -6.33 22.55
N HIS A 465 -23.96 -7.58 23.00
CA HIS A 465 -25.13 -8.46 23.18
C HIS A 465 -25.56 -8.62 24.64
N LEU A 466 -24.87 -7.99 25.59
CA LEU A 466 -25.11 -8.15 27.02
C LEU A 466 -25.67 -6.88 27.65
N SER A 467 -26.52 -7.03 28.66
CA SER A 467 -26.84 -5.93 29.57
C SER A 467 -25.61 -5.56 30.44
N PRO A 468 -25.60 -4.37 31.07
CA PRO A 468 -24.51 -3.98 31.97
C PRO A 468 -24.29 -4.97 33.13
N SER A 469 -25.35 -5.59 33.67
CA SER A 469 -25.25 -6.61 34.71
C SER A 469 -24.64 -7.91 34.19
N GLU A 470 -25.06 -8.37 33.02
CA GLU A 470 -24.52 -9.60 32.41
C GLU A 470 -23.07 -9.41 31.96
N THR A 471 -22.69 -8.21 31.54
CA THR A 471 -21.31 -7.86 31.20
C THR A 471 -20.38 -8.12 32.38
N MET A 472 -20.75 -7.65 33.57
CA MET A 472 -19.95 -7.87 34.79
C MET A 472 -19.92 -9.34 35.22
N GLU A 473 -21.03 -10.07 35.04
CA GLU A 473 -21.15 -11.48 35.41
C GLU A 473 -20.35 -12.41 34.47
N ILE A 474 -20.44 -12.17 33.16
CA ILE A 474 -19.89 -13.06 32.12
C ILE A 474 -18.45 -12.67 31.75
N LEU A 475 -18.18 -11.37 31.59
CA LEU A 475 -16.86 -10.88 31.16
C LEU A 475 -15.94 -10.53 32.35
N GLY A 476 -16.44 -10.62 33.58
CA GLY A 476 -15.70 -10.26 34.81
C GLY A 476 -15.68 -8.76 35.11
N SER A 477 -14.80 -8.32 36.03
CA SER A 477 -14.65 -6.89 36.33
C SER A 477 -13.68 -6.18 35.38
N PRO A 478 -13.83 -4.85 35.15
CA PRO A 478 -12.88 -4.07 34.35
C PRO A 478 -11.46 -4.21 34.87
N SER A 479 -11.28 -4.17 36.20
CA SER A 479 -9.99 -4.37 36.87
C SER A 479 -9.34 -5.73 36.60
N ALA A 480 -10.11 -6.80 36.39
CA ALA A 480 -9.58 -8.10 36.00
C ALA A 480 -9.14 -8.10 34.52
N ARG A 481 -9.97 -7.57 33.62
CA ARG A 481 -9.68 -7.52 32.18
C ARG A 481 -8.49 -6.62 31.85
N VAL A 482 -8.36 -5.45 32.49
CA VAL A 482 -7.18 -4.59 32.36
C VAL A 482 -5.91 -5.34 32.77
N ARG A 483 -5.94 -6.05 33.91
CA ARG A 483 -4.78 -6.85 34.35
C ARG A 483 -4.42 -7.94 33.34
N THR A 484 -5.41 -8.62 32.75
CA THR A 484 -5.20 -9.63 31.71
C THR A 484 -4.54 -9.05 30.45
N ILE A 485 -5.05 -7.92 29.93
CA ILE A 485 -4.46 -7.25 28.76
C ILE A 485 -3.05 -6.75 29.05
N CYS A 486 -2.86 -6.10 30.19
CA CYS A 486 -1.58 -5.51 30.55
C CYS A 486 -0.51 -6.58 30.87
N ALA A 487 -0.91 -7.76 31.34
CA ALA A 487 0.02 -8.87 31.57
C ALA A 487 0.57 -9.45 30.25
N ALA A 488 -0.19 -9.39 29.15
CA ALA A 488 0.22 -9.89 27.84
C ALA A 488 1.24 -8.97 27.13
N ASP A 489 1.31 -7.69 27.49
CA ASP A 489 2.28 -6.74 26.91
C ASP A 489 3.54 -6.65 27.81
N PRO A 490 4.73 -7.05 27.33
CA PRO A 490 5.94 -7.03 28.13
C PRO A 490 6.36 -5.60 28.52
N SER A 491 6.02 -4.60 27.70
CA SER A 491 6.42 -3.20 27.90
C SER A 491 5.54 -2.50 28.94
N ILE A 492 4.41 -3.07 29.35
CA ILE A 492 3.55 -2.47 30.39
C ILE A 492 4.08 -2.80 31.79
N LEU A 493 4.24 -1.76 32.62
CA LEU A 493 4.81 -1.87 33.96
C LEU A 493 3.73 -1.97 35.04
N ASP A 494 2.72 -1.10 34.96
CA ASP A 494 1.66 -0.99 35.95
C ASP A 494 0.36 -0.50 35.28
N ALA A 495 -0.78 -0.82 35.90
CA ALA A 495 -2.09 -0.36 35.46
C ALA A 495 -3.02 -0.15 36.65
N THR A 496 -3.63 1.03 36.72
CA THR A 496 -4.61 1.39 37.75
C THR A 496 -5.97 1.66 37.12
N VAL A 497 -7.02 1.09 37.70
CA VAL A 497 -8.40 1.28 37.25
C VAL A 497 -9.16 2.04 38.33
N ASP A 498 -9.77 3.16 37.95
CA ASP A 498 -10.71 3.90 38.77
C ASP A 498 -12.12 3.66 38.19
N GLU A 499 -12.85 2.72 38.81
CA GLU A 499 -14.20 2.36 38.39
C GLU A 499 -15.22 3.49 38.65
N ALA A 500 -14.98 4.37 39.61
CA ALA A 500 -15.86 5.51 39.89
C ALA A 500 -15.70 6.63 38.85
N ALA A 501 -14.46 6.88 38.42
CA ALA A 501 -14.17 7.80 37.32
C ALA A 501 -14.31 7.17 35.93
N ALA A 502 -14.65 5.87 35.86
CA ALA A 502 -14.68 5.07 34.63
C ALA A 502 -13.40 5.25 33.79
N SER A 503 -12.23 5.17 34.44
CA SER A 503 -10.94 5.46 33.81
C SER A 503 -9.87 4.43 34.11
N VAL A 504 -8.89 4.32 33.21
CA VAL A 504 -7.68 3.50 33.40
C VAL A 504 -6.44 4.34 33.10
N SER A 505 -5.41 4.18 33.93
CA SER A 505 -4.09 4.75 33.73
C SER A 505 -3.06 3.64 33.66
N VAL A 506 -2.23 3.64 32.63
CA VAL A 506 -1.21 2.60 32.37
C VAL A 506 0.15 3.24 32.25
N THR A 507 1.13 2.66 32.94
CA THR A 507 2.53 3.04 32.83
C THR A 507 3.24 2.03 31.94
N ARG A 508 3.89 2.51 30.87
CA ARG A 508 4.57 1.69 29.87
C ARG A 508 6.04 2.07 29.79
N LEU A 509 6.95 1.09 29.80
CA LEU A 509 8.36 1.29 29.51
C LEU A 509 8.55 1.57 28.02
N LEU A 510 9.41 2.53 27.68
CA LEU A 510 9.79 2.81 26.29
C LEU A 510 10.34 1.55 25.61
N PRO A 511 9.71 1.04 24.53
CA PRO A 511 10.16 -0.16 23.82
C PRO A 511 11.61 -0.10 23.36
N SER A 512 12.34 -1.21 23.45
CA SER A 512 13.74 -1.32 23.02
C SER A 512 13.91 -1.38 21.49
N ASN A 513 12.88 -1.80 20.75
CA ASN A 513 12.85 -1.80 19.30
C ASN A 513 11.50 -1.25 18.81
N LEU A 514 11.50 -0.06 18.23
CA LEU A 514 10.28 0.62 17.76
C LEU A 514 9.77 0.07 16.42
N GLU A 515 10.61 -0.58 15.61
CA GLU A 515 10.21 -1.11 14.29
C GLU A 515 9.47 -2.45 14.38
N GLU A 516 9.80 -3.29 15.37
CA GLU A 516 9.17 -4.61 15.58
C GLU A 516 7.78 -4.51 16.24
N GLU A 517 7.42 -3.38 16.84
CA GLU A 517 6.14 -3.18 17.55
C GLU A 517 5.05 -2.50 16.69
N ARG A 518 5.13 -2.56 15.36
CA ARG A 518 4.05 -2.02 14.51
C ARG A 518 2.71 -2.66 14.86
N PRO A 519 1.62 -1.88 14.95
CA PRO A 519 0.31 -2.41 15.32
C PRO A 519 -0.16 -3.43 14.30
N LEU A 520 -0.39 -4.66 14.77
CA LEU A 520 -0.89 -5.75 13.95
C LEU A 520 -2.36 -5.47 13.59
N LEU A 521 -2.66 -5.49 12.29
CA LEU A 521 -4.00 -5.32 11.74
C LEU A 521 -4.63 -6.69 11.50
N LEU A 522 -5.87 -6.89 11.95
CA LEU A 522 -6.61 -8.10 11.59
C LEU A 522 -6.91 -8.09 10.08
N PRO A 523 -7.10 -9.26 9.44
CA PRO A 523 -7.30 -9.32 7.99
C PRO A 523 -8.49 -8.48 7.48
N TRP A 524 -9.49 -8.20 8.31
CA TRP A 524 -10.65 -7.35 7.96
C TRP A 524 -10.59 -5.93 8.56
N ASP A 525 -9.45 -5.54 9.14
CA ASP A 525 -9.20 -4.14 9.49
C ASP A 525 -8.76 -3.35 8.26
N ILE A 526 -9.17 -2.08 8.22
CA ILE A 526 -8.73 -1.16 7.18
C ILE A 526 -7.34 -0.64 7.54
N PRO A 527 -6.32 -0.82 6.67
CA PRO A 527 -4.99 -0.30 6.93
C PRO A 527 -5.02 1.20 7.16
N LYS A 528 -4.31 1.67 8.19
CA LYS A 528 -4.05 3.09 8.38
C LYS A 528 -2.97 3.52 7.38
N ALA A 529 -3.02 4.78 6.95
CA ALA A 529 -1.94 5.34 6.15
C ALA A 529 -0.63 5.26 6.94
N ASP A 530 0.47 4.90 6.29
CA ASP A 530 1.79 4.80 6.93
C ASP A 530 2.11 6.13 7.64
N THR A 531 2.09 6.12 8.98
CA THR A 531 2.60 7.25 9.75
C THR A 531 4.03 6.94 10.15
N HIS A 532 4.89 7.95 10.12
CA HIS A 532 6.31 7.78 10.42
C HIS A 532 6.60 7.68 11.94
N ASP A 533 5.58 7.52 12.80
CA ASP A 533 5.68 7.55 14.27
C ASP A 533 5.20 6.23 14.90
N ALA A 534 6.11 5.25 14.96
CA ALA A 534 5.85 3.92 15.48
C ALA A 534 5.47 3.89 16.97
N LEU A 535 6.02 4.79 17.79
CA LEU A 535 5.71 4.86 19.22
C LEU A 535 4.26 5.32 19.44
N ASN A 536 3.81 6.33 18.70
CA ASN A 536 2.43 6.78 18.73
C ASN A 536 1.47 5.67 18.26
N GLU A 537 1.78 4.98 17.17
CA GLU A 537 0.98 3.87 16.64
C GLU A 537 0.81 2.73 17.65
N SER A 538 1.92 2.26 18.23
CA SER A 538 1.96 1.22 19.26
C SER A 538 1.18 1.63 20.52
N THR A 539 1.31 2.89 20.95
CA THR A 539 0.58 3.44 22.11
C THR A 539 -0.93 3.50 21.88
N VAL A 540 -1.37 3.99 20.71
CA VAL A 540 -2.79 4.04 20.34
C VAL A 540 -3.39 2.64 20.21
N ALA A 541 -2.62 1.66 19.71
CA ALA A 541 -3.05 0.27 19.64
C ALA A 541 -3.24 -0.35 21.03
N CYS A 542 -2.35 -0.04 21.98
CA CYS A 542 -2.54 -0.46 23.37
C CYS A 542 -3.81 0.14 24.00
N ILE A 543 -4.08 1.43 23.77
CA ILE A 543 -5.33 2.05 24.23
C ILE A 543 -6.54 1.39 23.59
N ALA A 544 -6.48 1.07 22.30
CA ALA A 544 -7.58 0.38 21.61
C ALA A 544 -7.89 -0.98 22.25
N ARG A 545 -6.86 -1.78 22.59
CA ARG A 545 -7.03 -3.06 23.32
C ARG A 545 -7.75 -2.86 24.65
N LEU A 546 -7.36 -1.86 25.44
CA LEU A 546 -8.01 -1.55 26.72
C LEU A 546 -9.45 -1.07 26.54
N LYS A 547 -9.69 -0.23 25.53
CA LYS A 547 -11.04 0.27 25.17
C LYS A 547 -11.98 -0.87 24.79
N ASP A 548 -11.49 -1.84 24.02
CA ASP A 548 -12.27 -3.00 23.59
C ASP A 548 -12.51 -3.99 24.73
N ALA A 549 -11.46 -4.25 25.53
CA ALA A 549 -11.58 -5.13 26.67
C ALA A 549 -12.50 -4.57 27.77
N CYS A 550 -12.66 -3.25 27.90
CA CYS A 550 -13.40 -2.65 29.01
C CYS A 550 -14.48 -1.67 28.53
N PRO A 551 -15.61 -2.15 27.97
CA PRO A 551 -16.68 -1.31 27.41
C PRO A 551 -17.25 -0.26 28.38
N GLU A 552 -17.13 -0.48 29.69
CA GLU A 552 -17.64 0.37 30.76
C GLU A 552 -16.77 1.62 31.00
N LEU A 553 -15.48 1.56 30.65
CA LEU A 553 -14.55 2.67 30.86
C LEU A 553 -14.66 3.72 29.74
N GLN A 554 -14.52 5.00 30.10
CA GLN A 554 -14.67 6.15 29.22
C GLN A 554 -13.37 6.90 28.94
N ARG A 555 -12.37 6.81 29.82
CA ARG A 555 -11.09 7.54 29.70
C ARG A 555 -9.90 6.60 29.83
N PHE A 556 -8.94 6.75 28.93
CA PHE A 556 -7.76 5.89 28.83
C PHE A 556 -6.50 6.75 28.78
N GLU A 557 -5.63 6.56 29.75
CA GLU A 557 -4.36 7.25 29.83
C GLU A 557 -3.21 6.24 29.77
N ILE A 558 -2.24 6.51 28.89
CA ILE A 558 -0.97 5.80 28.85
C ILE A 558 0.15 6.83 28.98
N ALA A 559 1.09 6.57 29.89
CA ALA A 559 2.32 7.32 30.04
C ALA A 559 3.51 6.42 29.74
N THR A 560 4.36 6.84 28.81
CA THR A 560 5.63 6.16 28.52
C THR A 560 6.73 6.70 29.43
N VAL A 561 7.45 5.80 30.10
CA VAL A 561 8.57 6.10 30.98
C VAL A 561 9.87 5.48 30.46
N THR A 562 10.99 6.04 30.88
CA THR A 562 12.33 5.51 30.62
C THR A 562 12.72 4.45 31.66
N ALA A 563 13.93 3.89 31.56
CA ALA A 563 14.41 2.86 32.46
C ALA A 563 14.57 3.32 33.92
N SER A 564 14.75 4.63 34.17
CA SER A 564 14.71 5.26 35.51
C SER A 564 13.30 5.44 36.06
N GLY A 565 12.26 5.33 35.23
CA GLY A 565 10.89 5.62 35.59
C GLY A 565 10.44 7.07 35.31
N ASP A 566 11.33 7.91 34.78
CA ASP A 566 10.98 9.29 34.38
C ASP A 566 10.16 9.32 33.08
N PRO A 567 9.22 10.27 32.90
CA PRO A 567 8.47 10.43 31.66
C PRO A 567 9.39 10.60 30.45
N TYR A 568 9.12 9.86 29.37
CA TYR A 568 9.88 9.99 28.13
C TYR A 568 9.54 11.30 27.42
N ARG A 569 10.54 12.19 27.31
CA ARG A 569 10.42 13.52 26.70
C ARG A 569 11.39 13.70 25.54
N LEU A 570 10.88 14.31 24.46
CA LEU A 570 11.65 14.74 23.31
C LEU A 570 11.31 16.23 23.07
N ARG A 571 12.27 17.13 23.34
CA ARG A 571 12.08 18.60 23.16
C ARG A 571 10.81 19.15 23.82
N ASP A 572 10.61 18.82 25.10
CA ASP A 572 9.42 19.17 25.91
C ASP A 572 8.09 18.56 25.47
N ILE A 573 8.11 17.62 24.51
CA ILE A 573 6.94 16.86 24.08
C ILE A 573 7.05 15.44 24.63
N GLU A 574 5.94 14.87 25.10
CA GLU A 574 5.84 13.48 25.56
C GLU A 574 5.16 12.63 24.46
N PRO A 575 5.88 12.14 23.44
CA PRO A 575 5.27 11.49 22.27
C PRO A 575 4.51 10.20 22.64
N GLY A 576 4.94 9.50 23.69
CA GLY A 576 4.30 8.31 24.24
C GLY A 576 3.22 8.58 25.29
N HIS A 577 2.94 9.84 25.64
CA HIS A 577 1.82 10.18 26.54
C HIS A 577 0.55 10.44 25.74
N LYS A 578 -0.51 9.70 26.07
CA LYS A 578 -1.83 9.84 25.45
C LYS A 578 -2.91 9.77 26.50
N ASN A 579 -3.83 10.73 26.47
CA ASN A 579 -5.03 10.74 27.29
C ASN A 579 -6.26 10.89 26.38
N MET A 580 -6.99 9.79 26.17
CA MET A 580 -8.04 9.70 25.17
C MET A 580 -9.38 9.32 25.80
N LEU A 581 -10.45 9.94 25.32
CA LEU A 581 -11.83 9.53 25.61
C LEU A 581 -12.27 8.42 24.66
N ARG A 582 -13.13 7.50 25.11
CA ARG A 582 -13.75 6.46 24.28
C ARG A 582 -14.36 7.03 23.00
N ALA A 583 -15.06 8.16 23.12
CA ALA A 583 -15.71 8.84 21.99
C ALA A 583 -14.74 9.35 20.90
N ARG A 584 -13.43 9.39 21.15
CA ARG A 584 -12.42 9.71 20.13
C ARG A 584 -12.13 8.52 19.20
N PHE A 585 -12.50 7.31 19.61
CA PHE A 585 -12.36 6.12 18.77
C PHE A 585 -13.62 5.95 17.92
N PRO A 586 -13.51 5.96 16.59
CA PRO A 586 -14.66 5.73 15.75
C PRO A 586 -15.16 4.28 15.93
N GLU A 587 -16.47 4.10 15.88
CA GLU A 587 -17.07 2.76 15.88
C GLU A 587 -16.68 2.00 14.62
N ARG A 588 -16.27 0.73 14.76
CA ARG A 588 -15.78 -0.07 13.63
C ARG A 588 -16.81 -0.24 12.53
N ALA A 589 -18.06 -0.55 12.89
CA ALA A 589 -19.15 -0.67 11.95
C ALA A 589 -19.32 0.64 11.15
N SER A 590 -19.22 1.79 11.81
CA SER A 590 -19.29 3.10 11.18
C SER A 590 -18.15 3.34 10.18
N VAL A 591 -16.90 2.98 10.55
CA VAL A 591 -15.75 3.06 9.64
C VAL A 591 -15.91 2.11 8.45
N ARG A 592 -16.32 0.87 8.68
CA ARG A 592 -16.55 -0.14 7.63
C ARG A 592 -17.63 0.31 6.66
N GLN A 593 -18.74 0.85 7.15
CA GLN A 593 -19.82 1.40 6.32
C GLN A 593 -19.36 2.62 5.50
N ALA A 594 -18.53 3.51 6.07
CA ALA A 594 -17.98 4.64 5.33
C ALA A 594 -17.04 4.19 4.20
N VAL A 595 -16.13 3.25 4.50
CA VAL A 595 -15.20 2.70 3.51
C VAL A 595 -15.95 1.89 2.45
N GLY A 596 -16.90 1.05 2.85
CA GLY A 596 -17.75 0.29 1.94
C GLY A 596 -18.64 1.17 1.06
N TYR A 597 -19.15 2.29 1.59
CA TYR A 597 -19.85 3.30 0.79
C TYR A 597 -18.93 3.96 -0.25
N GLN A 598 -17.72 4.38 0.16
CA GLN A 598 -16.74 4.95 -0.76
C GLN A 598 -16.35 3.97 -1.86
N ALA A 599 -16.12 2.70 -1.51
CA ALA A 599 -15.85 1.63 -2.47
C ALA A 599 -17.03 1.40 -3.43
N ALA A 600 -18.26 1.30 -2.90
CA ALA A 600 -19.46 1.12 -3.72
C ALA A 600 -19.70 2.31 -4.67
N LEU A 601 -19.52 3.55 -4.19
CA LEU A 601 -19.62 4.76 -5.01
C LEU A 601 -18.56 4.73 -6.11
N ARG A 602 -17.35 4.33 -5.77
CA ARG A 602 -16.24 4.21 -6.69
C ARG A 602 -16.47 3.17 -7.79
N ARG A 603 -17.16 2.06 -7.48
CA ARG A 603 -17.60 1.08 -8.51
C ARG A 603 -18.67 1.68 -9.41
N ALA A 604 -19.69 2.30 -8.82
CA ALA A 604 -20.82 2.87 -9.54
C ALA A 604 -20.45 4.04 -10.47
N THR A 605 -19.35 4.76 -10.15
CA THR A 605 -18.88 5.93 -10.91
C THR A 605 -17.61 5.65 -11.70
N SER A 606 -17.11 4.41 -11.68
CA SER A 606 -15.90 4.04 -12.42
C SER A 606 -16.06 4.27 -13.92
N SER A 607 -14.98 4.65 -14.58
CA SER A 607 -14.93 4.71 -16.04
C SER A 607 -15.12 3.32 -16.62
N ASP A 608 -15.63 3.24 -17.85
CA ASP A 608 -15.83 1.97 -18.54
C ASP A 608 -14.49 1.35 -18.98
N THR A 609 -13.48 2.20 -19.22
CA THR A 609 -12.16 1.76 -19.71
C THR A 609 -11.02 2.57 -19.10
N TRP A 610 -9.86 1.95 -18.96
CA TRP A 610 -8.65 2.63 -18.49
C TRP A 610 -8.06 3.56 -19.57
N THR A 611 -8.33 3.29 -20.85
CA THR A 611 -7.83 4.09 -21.98
C THR A 611 -8.45 5.50 -21.99
N GLU A 612 -9.74 5.62 -21.67
CA GLU A 612 -10.42 6.90 -21.46
C GLU A 612 -9.74 7.74 -20.36
N VAL A 613 -9.45 7.11 -19.23
CA VAL A 613 -8.84 7.79 -18.08
C VAL A 613 -7.43 8.27 -18.40
N VAL A 614 -6.59 7.39 -18.98
CA VAL A 614 -5.22 7.77 -19.34
C VAL A 614 -5.19 8.84 -20.42
N GLY A 615 -6.13 8.82 -21.38
CA GLY A 615 -6.24 9.86 -22.41
C GLY A 615 -6.46 11.26 -21.80
N ILE A 616 -7.36 11.37 -20.81
CA ILE A 616 -7.60 12.64 -20.10
C ILE A 616 -6.38 13.06 -19.27
N GLN A 617 -5.71 12.11 -18.61
CA GLN A 617 -4.51 12.37 -17.81
C GLN A 617 -3.34 12.90 -18.65
N VAL A 618 -3.07 12.29 -19.81
CA VAL A 618 -2.03 12.75 -20.75
C VAL A 618 -2.32 14.17 -21.21
N ALA A 619 -3.57 14.46 -21.59
CA ALA A 619 -3.97 15.81 -22.00
C ALA A 619 -3.80 16.84 -20.86
N ALA A 620 -4.23 16.49 -19.65
CA ALA A 620 -4.06 17.34 -18.47
C ALA A 620 -2.57 17.58 -18.15
N ALA A 621 -1.73 16.56 -18.21
CA ALA A 621 -0.29 16.67 -17.97
C ALA A 621 0.41 17.57 -18.99
N ALA A 622 0.03 17.49 -20.27
CA ALA A 622 0.58 18.36 -21.32
C ALA A 622 0.22 19.84 -21.10
N ASP A 623 -1.02 20.12 -20.67
CA ASP A 623 -1.45 21.48 -20.34
C ASP A 623 -0.76 22.01 -19.08
N LEU A 624 -0.58 21.17 -18.05
CA LEU A 624 0.18 21.51 -16.84
C LEU A 624 1.65 21.77 -17.16
N ALA A 625 2.27 20.99 -18.05
CA ALA A 625 3.66 21.20 -18.49
C ALA A 625 3.80 22.56 -19.19
N THR A 626 2.83 22.90 -20.03
CA THR A 626 2.80 24.22 -20.68
C THR A 626 2.58 25.35 -19.66
N ALA A 627 1.70 25.17 -18.68
CA ALA A 627 1.50 26.14 -17.60
C ALA A 627 2.76 26.32 -16.73
N ALA A 628 3.47 25.24 -16.38
CA ALA A 628 4.71 25.27 -15.63
C ALA A 628 5.81 26.05 -16.37
N ARG A 629 5.97 25.82 -17.68
CA ARG A 629 6.93 26.59 -18.53
C ARG A 629 6.68 28.10 -18.53
N GLU A 630 5.42 28.51 -18.40
CA GLU A 630 5.00 29.91 -18.39
C GLU A 630 4.98 30.55 -16.98
N LEU A 631 5.15 29.75 -15.91
CA LEU A 631 5.05 30.20 -14.52
C LEU A 631 6.07 31.29 -14.15
N PRO A 632 7.34 31.27 -14.58
CA PRO A 632 8.30 32.34 -14.25
C PRO A 632 7.81 33.74 -14.62
N LEU A 633 7.00 33.87 -15.68
CA LEU A 633 6.43 35.15 -16.10
C LEU A 633 5.41 35.72 -15.11
N ARG A 634 4.83 34.88 -14.26
CA ARG A 634 3.85 35.27 -13.24
C ARG A 634 4.48 35.97 -12.04
N PHE A 635 5.77 35.73 -11.79
CA PHE A 635 6.50 36.39 -10.72
C PHE A 635 6.95 37.82 -11.09
N LYS A 636 6.79 38.24 -12.36
CA LYS A 636 7.16 39.59 -12.78
C LYS A 636 6.28 40.64 -12.08
N PRO A 637 6.83 41.79 -11.65
CA PRO A 637 6.04 42.89 -11.08
C PRO A 637 4.93 43.41 -12.03
N HIS A 638 5.16 43.31 -13.35
CA HIS A 638 4.21 43.71 -14.39
C HIS A 638 3.80 42.50 -15.24
N ASP A 639 3.05 41.58 -14.66
CA ASP A 639 2.45 40.46 -15.40
C ASP A 639 1.37 40.96 -16.37
N HIS A 640 1.50 40.59 -17.65
CA HIS A 640 0.58 41.01 -18.70
C HIS A 640 -0.81 40.40 -18.54
N ALA A 641 -1.81 41.23 -18.23
CA ALA A 641 -3.19 40.82 -17.89
C ALA A 641 -3.81 39.79 -18.85
N ARG A 642 -3.65 39.93 -20.18
CA ARG A 642 -4.19 38.97 -21.15
C ARG A 642 -3.56 37.57 -21.05
N ARG A 643 -2.23 37.51 -20.86
CA ARG A 643 -1.51 36.24 -20.69
C ARG A 643 -1.85 35.62 -19.34
N ARG A 644 -2.07 36.47 -18.33
CA ARG A 644 -2.62 36.08 -17.05
C ARG A 644 -3.96 35.36 -17.26
N ILE A 645 -4.97 36.03 -17.82
CA ILE A 645 -6.28 35.42 -18.05
C ILE A 645 -6.19 34.08 -18.81
N ALA A 646 -5.37 34.00 -19.86
CA ALA A 646 -5.23 32.78 -20.66
C ALA A 646 -4.64 31.59 -19.87
N TRP A 647 -3.58 31.82 -19.09
CA TRP A 647 -2.99 30.77 -18.27
C TRP A 647 -3.89 30.37 -17.11
N ARG A 648 -4.67 31.31 -16.52
CA ARG A 648 -5.67 30.98 -15.50
C ARG A 648 -6.77 30.09 -16.09
N ALA A 649 -7.30 30.45 -17.26
CA ALA A 649 -8.28 29.64 -17.97
C ALA A 649 -7.78 28.22 -18.26
N ARG A 650 -6.47 28.03 -18.55
CA ARG A 650 -5.87 26.70 -18.69
C ARG A 650 -5.87 25.92 -17.38
N ILE A 651 -5.49 26.54 -16.26
CA ILE A 651 -5.52 25.91 -14.93
C ILE A 651 -6.95 25.53 -14.54
N ASP A 652 -7.93 26.41 -14.78
CA ASP A 652 -9.34 26.14 -14.50
C ASP A 652 -9.90 25.02 -15.40
N ASP A 653 -9.54 24.99 -16.68
CA ASP A 653 -9.94 23.91 -17.60
C ASP A 653 -9.33 22.54 -17.23
N VAL A 654 -8.06 22.50 -16.82
CA VAL A 654 -7.44 21.27 -16.28
C VAL A 654 -8.15 20.85 -14.99
N ARG A 655 -8.43 21.81 -14.10
CA ARG A 655 -9.15 21.56 -12.85
C ARG A 655 -10.53 20.96 -13.08
N ASP A 656 -11.29 21.51 -14.03
CA ASP A 656 -12.62 21.01 -14.38
C ASP A 656 -12.55 19.63 -15.06
N ARG A 657 -11.58 19.40 -15.97
CA ARG A 657 -11.35 18.07 -16.57
C ARG A 657 -11.00 17.02 -15.53
N LEU A 658 -10.07 17.31 -14.61
CA LEU A 658 -9.73 16.40 -13.53
C LEU A 658 -10.88 16.27 -12.53
N GLY A 659 -11.66 17.32 -12.26
CA GLY A 659 -12.86 17.28 -11.43
C GLY A 659 -13.97 16.39 -12.02
N ALA A 660 -14.15 16.45 -13.33
CA ALA A 660 -15.12 15.65 -14.08
C ALA A 660 -14.63 14.23 -14.40
N LEU A 661 -13.32 13.97 -14.32
CA LEU A 661 -12.71 12.68 -14.59
C LEU A 661 -13.36 11.60 -13.73
N ARG A 662 -14.00 10.64 -14.41
CA ARG A 662 -14.46 9.42 -13.77
C ARG A 662 -13.23 8.62 -13.32
N PRO A 663 -13.25 8.09 -12.10
CA PRO A 663 -12.06 7.43 -11.60
C PRO A 663 -11.90 6.05 -12.28
N SER A 664 -10.66 5.57 -12.38
CA SER A 664 -10.25 4.38 -13.17
C SER A 664 -11.08 3.11 -12.95
N PRO A 665 -11.22 2.21 -13.94
CA PRO A 665 -11.88 0.91 -13.71
C PRO A 665 -11.24 0.12 -12.56
N ILE A 666 -12.07 -0.55 -11.77
CA ILE A 666 -11.59 -1.40 -10.68
C ILE A 666 -11.11 -2.74 -11.27
N PRO A 667 -9.88 -3.20 -10.98
CA PRO A 667 -9.38 -4.47 -11.49
C PRO A 667 -10.32 -5.63 -11.09
N PRO A 668 -10.69 -6.52 -12.03
CA PRO A 668 -11.46 -7.71 -11.68
C PRO A 668 -10.63 -8.64 -10.78
N ARG A 669 -11.07 -8.87 -9.54
CA ARG A 669 -10.43 -9.85 -8.64
C ARG A 669 -11.09 -11.22 -8.81
N SER A 670 -10.29 -12.28 -8.99
CA SER A 670 -10.79 -13.68 -9.04
C SER A 670 -11.23 -14.20 -7.70
N GLU A 671 -10.44 -13.86 -6.69
CA GLU A 671 -10.43 -14.64 -5.47
C GLU A 671 -11.48 -14.07 -4.56
N VAL A 672 -12.19 -14.98 -3.89
CA VAL A 672 -12.97 -14.60 -2.72
C VAL A 672 -11.95 -14.09 -1.71
N ALA A 673 -11.87 -12.77 -1.55
CA ALA A 673 -10.93 -12.18 -0.62
C ALA A 673 -11.14 -12.78 0.77
N THR A 674 -10.04 -13.11 1.45
CA THR A 674 -10.08 -13.60 2.83
C THR A 674 -10.88 -12.66 3.72
N ALA A 675 -10.87 -11.35 3.44
CA ALA A 675 -11.71 -10.33 4.06
C ALA A 675 -12.20 -9.27 3.06
N GLN A 676 -13.49 -8.94 3.09
CA GLN A 676 -14.09 -7.99 2.15
C GLN A 676 -13.71 -6.53 2.43
N ALA A 677 -13.29 -6.20 3.64
CA ALA A 677 -12.89 -4.84 4.02
C ALA A 677 -11.59 -4.39 3.32
N LEU A 678 -10.64 -5.31 3.08
CA LEU A 678 -9.42 -5.00 2.33
C LEU A 678 -9.72 -4.70 0.86
N ASP A 679 -10.63 -5.46 0.26
CA ASP A 679 -11.14 -5.16 -1.07
C ASP A 679 -11.76 -3.76 -1.13
N ASP A 680 -12.63 -3.41 -0.17
CA ASP A 680 -13.22 -2.07 -0.15
C ASP A 680 -12.17 -0.98 0.07
N SER A 681 -11.17 -1.21 0.92
CA SER A 681 -10.09 -0.26 1.14
C SER A 681 -9.23 -0.05 -0.11
N ALA A 682 -8.98 -1.11 -0.88
CA ALA A 682 -8.26 -1.00 -2.14
C ALA A 682 -9.13 -0.37 -3.23
N ASP A 683 -10.41 -0.74 -3.31
CA ASP A 683 -11.34 -0.23 -4.31
C ASP A 683 -11.57 1.28 -4.14
N ARG A 684 -11.65 1.79 -2.90
CA ARG A 684 -11.79 3.24 -2.65
C ARG A 684 -10.51 4.06 -2.91
N SER A 685 -9.37 3.40 -3.14
CA SER A 685 -8.11 4.11 -3.34
C SER A 685 -8.17 5.01 -4.58
N GLN A 686 -7.59 6.20 -4.46
CA GLN A 686 -7.52 7.13 -5.59
C GLN A 686 -6.45 6.67 -6.57
N ASP A 687 -6.70 6.94 -7.84
CA ASP A 687 -5.71 6.78 -8.88
C ASP A 687 -4.50 7.68 -8.58
N GLU A 688 -3.35 7.05 -8.32
CA GLU A 688 -2.11 7.73 -7.90
C GLU A 688 -1.70 8.79 -8.92
N THR A 689 -1.81 8.46 -10.21
CA THR A 689 -1.49 9.39 -11.31
C THR A 689 -2.34 10.66 -11.25
N THR A 690 -3.66 10.51 -11.09
CA THR A 690 -4.60 11.62 -10.94
C THR A 690 -4.30 12.44 -9.67
N SER A 691 -3.93 11.79 -8.57
CA SER A 691 -3.53 12.46 -7.33
C SER A 691 -2.29 13.33 -7.52
N VAL A 692 -1.27 12.81 -8.21
CA VAL A 692 -0.05 13.56 -8.57
C VAL A 692 -0.39 14.75 -9.46
N LEU A 693 -1.21 14.57 -10.51
CA LEU A 693 -1.63 15.67 -11.38
C LEU A 693 -2.41 16.75 -10.62
N ARG A 694 -3.25 16.38 -9.64
CA ARG A 694 -3.91 17.35 -8.76
C ARG A 694 -2.93 18.07 -7.84
N ALA A 695 -1.92 17.39 -7.31
CA ALA A 695 -0.87 18.03 -6.52
C ALA A 695 -0.11 19.09 -7.33
N VAL A 696 0.24 18.77 -8.58
CA VAL A 696 0.85 19.73 -9.53
C VAL A 696 -0.09 20.90 -9.83
N LEU A 697 -1.35 20.63 -10.14
CA LEU A 697 -2.36 21.66 -10.36
C LEU A 697 -2.49 22.62 -9.17
N ASN A 698 -2.53 22.06 -7.95
CA ASN A 698 -2.64 22.85 -6.71
C ASN A 698 -1.38 23.68 -6.44
N ALA A 699 -0.19 23.15 -6.72
CA ALA A 699 1.07 23.88 -6.60
C ALA A 699 1.17 25.05 -7.61
N LEU A 700 0.70 24.84 -8.85
CA LEU A 700 0.63 25.91 -9.84
C LEU A 700 -0.40 26.99 -9.45
N ASP A 701 -1.60 26.59 -9.02
CA ASP A 701 -2.65 27.53 -8.61
C ASP A 701 -2.25 28.34 -7.37
N SER A 702 -1.63 27.70 -6.37
CA SER A 702 -1.14 28.40 -5.17
C SER A 702 -0.04 29.41 -5.48
N SER A 703 0.72 29.20 -6.56
CA SER A 703 1.76 30.12 -7.03
C SER A 703 1.20 31.37 -7.72
N CYS A 704 -0.02 31.30 -8.26
CA CYS A 704 -0.70 32.44 -8.88
C CYS A 704 -2.21 32.38 -8.62
N PRO A 705 -2.67 32.66 -7.38
CA PRO A 705 -4.06 32.49 -7.00
C PRO A 705 -4.98 33.47 -7.75
N ALA A 706 -6.24 33.06 -7.91
CA ALA A 706 -7.28 33.88 -8.53
C ALA A 706 -7.64 35.12 -7.69
N ASP A 707 -7.58 35.01 -6.36
CA ASP A 707 -7.82 36.12 -5.43
C ASP A 707 -6.54 36.92 -5.20
N ASN A 708 -6.46 38.12 -5.81
CA ASN A 708 -5.33 39.04 -5.67
C ASN A 708 -5.09 39.53 -4.22
N ARG A 709 -6.01 39.27 -3.27
CA ARG A 709 -5.81 39.60 -1.85
C ARG A 709 -4.94 38.59 -1.11
N LYS A 710 -4.78 37.38 -1.67
CA LYS A 710 -3.85 36.36 -1.18
C LYS A 710 -2.54 36.50 -1.96
N THR A 711 -1.63 37.35 -1.51
CA THR A 711 -0.27 37.37 -2.09
C THR A 711 0.44 36.11 -1.59
N PRO A 712 0.72 35.11 -2.46
CA PRO A 712 1.40 33.91 -2.01
C PRO A 712 2.80 34.27 -1.53
N THR A 713 3.27 33.61 -0.47
CA THR A 713 4.69 33.68 -0.12
C THR A 713 5.45 32.95 -1.22
N VAL A 714 6.38 33.66 -1.88
CA VAL A 714 7.16 33.10 -3.00
C VAL A 714 7.91 31.83 -2.56
N LEU A 715 8.36 31.77 -1.30
CA LEU A 715 8.93 30.57 -0.70
C LEU A 715 7.94 29.41 -0.56
N GLY A 716 6.68 29.68 -0.19
CA GLY A 716 5.64 28.66 -0.13
C GLY A 716 5.33 28.06 -1.51
N SER A 717 5.41 28.87 -2.56
CA SER A 717 5.34 28.39 -3.94
C SER A 717 6.51 27.47 -4.29
N ALA A 718 7.74 27.82 -3.90
CA ALA A 718 8.92 26.98 -4.13
C ALA A 718 8.77 25.58 -3.50
N ILE A 719 8.35 25.52 -2.24
CA ILE A 719 8.13 24.27 -1.50
C ILE A 719 7.08 23.42 -2.22
N ALA A 720 5.90 23.98 -2.51
CA ALA A 720 4.81 23.24 -3.13
C ALA A 720 5.17 22.71 -4.53
N LEU A 721 5.94 23.46 -5.32
CA LEU A 721 6.39 23.06 -6.65
C LEU A 721 7.42 21.91 -6.59
N ARG A 722 8.34 21.93 -5.62
CA ARG A 722 9.32 20.85 -5.42
C ARG A 722 8.66 19.57 -4.94
N GLU A 723 7.77 19.66 -3.95
CA GLU A 723 6.99 18.50 -3.49
C GLU A 723 6.16 17.88 -4.63
N ALA A 724 5.60 18.71 -5.52
CA ALA A 724 4.88 18.23 -6.70
C ALA A 724 5.82 17.56 -7.73
N ALA A 725 7.03 18.10 -7.94
CA ALA A 725 8.04 17.50 -8.81
C ALA A 725 8.55 16.15 -8.26
N ASP A 726 8.83 16.07 -6.95
CA ASP A 726 9.24 14.82 -6.31
C ASP A 726 8.17 13.75 -6.46
N LYS A 727 6.89 14.10 -6.30
CA LYS A 727 5.77 13.17 -6.54
C LYS A 727 5.71 12.66 -7.99
N ILE A 728 6.01 13.51 -8.97
CA ILE A 728 6.11 13.08 -10.38
C ILE A 728 7.26 12.09 -10.56
N ASP A 729 8.44 12.39 -10.02
CA ASP A 729 9.62 11.55 -10.21
C ASP A 729 9.44 10.17 -9.53
N HIS A 730 8.87 10.13 -8.32
CA HIS A 730 8.48 8.89 -7.65
C HIS A 730 7.49 8.08 -8.50
N ALA A 731 6.43 8.72 -9.01
CA ALA A 731 5.44 8.05 -9.85
C ALA A 731 6.04 7.53 -11.17
N ARG A 732 7.02 8.24 -11.76
CA ARG A 732 7.74 7.79 -12.97
C ARG A 732 8.60 6.56 -12.72
N VAL A 733 9.29 6.50 -11.58
CA VAL A 733 10.09 5.33 -11.19
C VAL A 733 9.18 4.12 -10.99
N ALA A 734 8.01 4.34 -10.38
CA ALA A 734 7.02 3.29 -10.14
C ALA A 734 6.31 2.80 -11.42
N SER A 735 6.13 3.63 -12.46
CA SER A 735 5.34 3.27 -13.65
C SER A 735 5.73 4.04 -14.92
N GLN A 736 6.52 3.43 -15.81
CA GLN A 736 6.82 3.98 -17.15
C GLN A 736 5.81 3.51 -18.21
N THR A 737 4.58 4.00 -18.12
CA THR A 737 3.55 3.74 -19.15
C THR A 737 3.79 4.58 -20.39
N ARG A 738 3.87 3.96 -21.57
CA ARG A 738 3.90 4.66 -22.88
C ARG A 738 2.77 4.14 -23.77
N ILE A 739 1.80 5.00 -24.08
CA ILE A 739 0.73 4.69 -25.03
C ILE A 739 1.15 5.19 -26.42
N GLN A 740 1.04 4.32 -27.43
CA GLN A 740 1.43 4.66 -28.79
C GLN A 740 0.53 5.78 -29.35
N GLY A 741 1.15 6.87 -29.83
CA GLY A 741 0.46 8.05 -30.35
C GLY A 741 0.21 9.16 -29.31
N TRP A 742 0.36 8.84 -28.01
CA TRP A 742 0.03 9.74 -26.90
C TRP A 742 1.22 10.04 -25.97
N GLY A 743 2.24 9.18 -25.94
CA GLY A 743 3.47 9.40 -25.14
C GLY A 743 3.40 8.83 -23.73
N ALA A 744 4.25 9.34 -22.83
CA ALA A 744 4.21 9.02 -21.40
C ALA A 744 3.19 9.91 -20.68
N VAL A 745 2.53 9.40 -19.62
CA VAL A 745 1.52 10.17 -18.88
C VAL A 745 2.13 11.40 -18.21
N PHE A 746 3.35 11.29 -17.70
CA PHE A 746 4.13 12.42 -17.20
C PHE A 746 5.20 12.80 -18.23
N PRO A 747 5.02 13.91 -18.99
CA PRO A 747 6.04 14.43 -19.90
C PRO A 747 7.33 14.75 -19.16
N ASP A 748 8.50 14.38 -19.71
CA ASP A 748 9.81 14.56 -19.06
C ASP A 748 10.03 16.00 -18.58
N ASP A 749 9.61 16.97 -19.40
CA ASP A 749 9.76 18.41 -19.17
C ASP A 749 8.88 18.99 -18.04
N LEU A 750 7.84 18.27 -17.58
CA LEU A 750 6.96 18.77 -16.53
C LEU A 750 7.70 18.91 -15.18
N SER A 751 8.37 17.84 -14.72
CA SER A 751 9.13 17.84 -13.46
C SER A 751 10.23 18.90 -13.50
N ASP A 752 11.00 18.95 -14.60
CA ASP A 752 12.05 19.94 -14.83
C ASP A 752 11.53 21.38 -14.80
N ALA A 753 10.39 21.66 -15.43
CA ALA A 753 9.81 23.00 -15.45
C ALA A 753 9.34 23.45 -14.07
N LEU A 754 8.80 22.54 -13.26
CA LEU A 754 8.41 22.82 -11.87
C LEU A 754 9.63 23.11 -11.00
N ARG A 755 10.68 22.28 -11.07
CA ARG A 755 11.94 22.48 -10.30
C ARG A 755 12.58 23.82 -10.63
N ARG A 756 12.78 24.13 -11.91
CA ARG A 756 13.36 25.42 -12.35
C ARG A 756 12.51 26.63 -11.92
N SER A 757 11.19 26.48 -11.87
CA SER A 757 10.30 27.54 -11.39
C SER A 757 10.35 27.68 -9.87
N ALA A 758 10.52 26.59 -9.14
CA ALA A 758 10.72 26.59 -7.69
C ALA A 758 12.05 27.22 -7.30
N ASP A 759 13.12 26.92 -8.02
CA ASP A 759 14.46 27.47 -7.80
C ASP A 759 14.46 28.99 -8.02
N LEU A 760 13.76 29.45 -9.07
CA LEU A 760 13.52 30.88 -9.25
C LEU A 760 12.70 31.46 -8.10
N ALA A 761 11.66 30.78 -7.63
CA ALA A 761 10.85 31.27 -6.51
C ALA A 761 11.68 31.41 -5.22
N ALA A 762 12.53 30.42 -4.90
CA ALA A 762 13.48 30.50 -3.78
C ALA A 762 14.48 31.67 -3.97
N ALA A 763 15.04 31.83 -5.17
CA ALA A 763 15.91 32.94 -5.54
C ALA A 763 15.23 34.32 -5.37
N LEU A 764 13.98 34.45 -5.81
CA LEU A 764 13.20 35.69 -5.69
C LEU A 764 12.74 35.97 -4.27
N HIS A 765 12.60 34.96 -3.41
CA HIS A 765 12.38 35.17 -1.98
C HIS A 765 13.58 35.88 -1.34
N ARG A 766 14.80 35.50 -1.73
CA ARG A 766 16.05 36.16 -1.29
C ARG A 766 16.22 37.55 -1.91
N ARG A 767 16.01 37.68 -3.22
CA ARG A 767 16.20 38.94 -3.97
C ARG A 767 15.01 39.26 -4.89
N PRO A 768 13.92 39.85 -4.35
CA PRO A 768 12.70 40.11 -5.11
C PRO A 768 12.90 41.02 -6.35
N ALA A 769 13.88 41.93 -6.32
CA ALA A 769 14.14 42.89 -7.39
C ALA A 769 14.57 42.23 -8.72
N LEU A 770 15.08 40.99 -8.69
CA LEU A 770 15.54 40.28 -9.88
C LEU A 770 14.40 39.73 -10.73
N ALA A 771 13.16 39.73 -10.23
CA ALA A 771 11.98 39.30 -10.98
C ALA A 771 11.78 40.08 -12.30
N ARG A 772 12.29 41.31 -12.41
CA ARG A 772 12.24 42.11 -13.64
C ARG A 772 13.03 41.50 -14.81
N LEU A 773 14.06 40.69 -14.51
CA LEU A 773 14.99 40.12 -15.47
C LEU A 773 14.45 38.88 -16.21
N VAL A 774 13.33 38.30 -15.76
CA VAL A 774 12.72 37.14 -16.40
C VAL A 774 12.33 37.47 -17.85
N ARG A 775 12.84 36.70 -18.82
CA ARG A 775 12.66 36.93 -20.26
C ARG A 775 11.37 36.28 -20.76
N ALA A 776 10.64 36.98 -21.64
CA ALA A 776 9.36 36.49 -22.17
C ALA A 776 9.50 35.37 -23.20
N GLN A 777 10.58 35.36 -23.97
CA GLN A 777 10.82 34.37 -25.03
C GLN A 777 11.29 33.03 -24.47
N ASN A 778 12.20 33.05 -23.47
CA ASN A 778 12.73 31.87 -22.79
C ASN A 778 12.62 32.03 -21.25
N PRO A 779 11.42 31.88 -20.65
CA PRO A 779 11.22 32.14 -19.23
C PRO A 779 12.05 31.23 -18.32
N LEU A 780 12.08 29.92 -18.61
CA LEU A 780 12.83 28.93 -17.83
C LEU A 780 14.36 29.12 -17.93
N GLU A 781 14.88 29.51 -19.08
CA GLU A 781 16.33 29.76 -19.24
C GLU A 781 16.76 30.96 -18.38
N SER A 782 16.00 32.07 -18.45
CA SER A 782 16.26 33.22 -17.58
C SER A 782 16.04 32.92 -16.09
N ALA A 783 15.17 31.97 -15.76
CA ALA A 783 14.95 31.51 -14.39
C ALA A 783 16.21 30.82 -13.83
N VAL A 784 16.81 29.92 -14.63
CA VAL A 784 18.06 29.23 -14.28
C VAL A 784 19.23 30.22 -14.17
N GLU A 785 19.36 31.18 -15.07
CA GLU A 785 20.41 32.23 -14.98
C GLU A 785 20.30 33.06 -13.70
N ILE A 786 19.10 33.47 -13.32
CA ILE A 786 18.87 34.25 -12.08
C ILE A 786 19.21 33.39 -10.85
N TRP A 787 18.71 32.16 -10.81
CA TRP A 787 18.95 31.25 -9.69
C TRP A 787 20.44 30.91 -9.53
N THR A 788 21.12 30.51 -10.61
CA THR A 788 22.57 30.19 -10.59
C THR A 788 23.39 31.35 -10.07
N THR A 789 23.10 32.59 -10.51
CA THR A 789 23.81 33.78 -10.02
C THR A 789 23.67 33.95 -8.50
N ILE A 790 22.45 33.84 -7.96
CA ILE A 790 22.24 33.99 -6.50
C ILE A 790 22.85 32.82 -5.74
N ARG A 791 22.65 31.60 -6.23
CA ARG A 791 23.19 30.38 -5.62
C ARG A 791 24.70 30.47 -5.49
N ASP A 792 25.40 30.81 -6.57
CA ASP A 792 26.86 30.84 -6.59
C ASP A 792 27.40 31.96 -5.68
N GLU A 793 26.74 33.12 -5.64
CA GLU A 793 27.09 34.22 -4.73
C GLU A 793 26.89 33.86 -3.25
N GLU A 794 25.75 33.25 -2.89
CA GLU A 794 25.47 32.84 -1.50
C GLU A 794 26.36 31.67 -1.07
N GLN A 795 26.66 30.72 -1.97
CA GLN A 795 27.60 29.62 -1.70
C GLN A 795 29.03 30.12 -1.46
N ALA A 796 29.49 31.08 -2.26
CA ALA A 796 30.80 31.71 -2.04
C ALA A 796 30.86 32.41 -0.67
N GLN A 797 29.83 33.19 -0.33
CA GLN A 797 29.74 33.87 0.97
C GLN A 797 29.66 32.88 2.15
N ALA A 798 28.85 31.83 2.05
CA ALA A 798 28.75 30.79 3.05
C ALA A 798 30.08 30.06 3.26
N GLY A 799 30.79 29.74 2.17
CA GLY A 799 32.11 29.13 2.22
C GLY A 799 33.15 30.04 2.88
N GLU A 800 33.13 31.34 2.61
CA GLU A 800 33.98 32.33 3.29
C GLU A 800 33.69 32.42 4.79
N VAL A 801 32.41 32.42 5.19
CA VAL A 801 31.99 32.41 6.60
C VAL A 801 32.47 31.16 7.32
N LEU A 802 32.25 29.96 6.74
CA LEU A 802 32.70 28.70 7.33
C LEU A 802 34.24 28.60 7.39
N SER A 803 34.92 29.01 6.31
CA SER A 803 36.39 29.04 6.27
C SER A 803 36.97 29.98 7.33
N GLY A 804 36.39 31.16 7.51
CA GLY A 804 36.80 32.13 8.52
C GLY A 804 36.56 31.62 9.94
N LEU A 805 35.43 30.95 10.18
CA LEU A 805 35.06 30.42 11.49
C LEU A 805 35.88 29.20 11.90
N LEU A 806 36.18 28.30 10.95
CA LEU A 806 36.90 27.05 11.19
C LEU A 806 38.43 27.20 11.10
N ALA A 807 38.94 28.37 10.71
CA ALA A 807 40.38 28.67 10.66
C ALA A 807 41.18 28.35 11.95
N PRO A 808 40.61 28.47 13.18
CA PRO A 808 41.29 28.07 14.41
C PRO A 808 41.56 26.55 14.54
N VAL A 809 40.85 25.70 13.79
CA VAL A 809 40.94 24.24 13.86
C VAL A 809 41.38 23.67 12.50
N PRO A 810 42.69 23.73 12.17
CA PRO A 810 43.20 23.49 10.81
C PRO A 810 43.07 22.03 10.33
N GLN A 811 42.68 21.11 11.20
CA GLN A 811 42.47 19.69 10.91
C GLN A 811 41.05 19.40 10.42
N VAL A 812 40.17 20.39 10.50
CA VAL A 812 38.79 20.32 10.02
C VAL A 812 38.75 20.78 8.57
N THR A 813 38.00 20.05 7.75
CA THR A 813 37.70 20.47 6.38
C THR A 813 36.20 20.57 6.22
N HIS A 814 35.75 21.37 5.27
CA HIS A 814 34.35 21.46 4.93
C HIS A 814 34.18 21.36 3.42
N GLU A 815 33.11 20.71 3.00
CA GLU A 815 32.77 20.53 1.60
C GLU A 815 31.28 20.72 1.42
N LEU A 816 30.89 21.21 0.24
CA LEU A 816 29.50 21.32 -0.16
C LEU A 816 29.12 20.08 -0.96
N VAL A 817 28.23 19.26 -0.43
CA VAL A 817 27.88 17.93 -0.97
C VAL A 817 26.38 17.83 -1.25
N GLU A 818 25.95 16.87 -2.08
CA GLU A 818 24.52 16.61 -2.28
C GLU A 818 23.86 16.16 -0.97
N ASP A 819 22.78 16.84 -0.59
CA ASP A 819 22.04 16.50 0.63
C ASP A 819 21.27 15.20 0.42
N PRO A 820 21.39 14.18 1.29
CA PRO A 820 20.60 12.96 1.23
C PRO A 820 19.09 13.22 1.40
N ALA A 821 18.71 14.31 2.05
CA ALA A 821 17.33 14.71 2.32
C ALA A 821 17.20 16.25 2.17
N PRO A 822 17.29 16.77 0.94
CA PRO A 822 17.38 18.21 0.69
C PRO A 822 16.14 18.94 1.21
N ALA A 823 16.37 20.06 1.90
CA ALA A 823 15.28 20.87 2.43
C ALA A 823 14.47 21.51 1.29
N SER A 824 13.15 21.30 1.30
CA SER A 824 12.23 21.79 0.26
C SER A 824 12.23 23.32 0.11
N TRP A 825 12.68 24.06 1.12
CA TRP A 825 12.79 25.51 1.14
C TRP A 825 14.20 26.04 0.81
N GLY A 826 15.21 25.17 0.67
CA GLY A 826 16.62 25.54 0.42
C GLY A 826 16.84 26.19 -0.95
N LEU A 827 17.95 26.92 -1.13
CA LEU A 827 18.27 27.50 -2.44
C LEU A 827 18.89 26.45 -3.39
N ASP A 828 19.52 25.41 -2.86
CA ASP A 828 20.19 24.33 -3.60
C ASP A 828 19.85 22.96 -2.98
N SER A 829 20.08 21.87 -3.70
CA SER A 829 20.01 20.49 -3.17
C SER A 829 21.24 20.10 -2.36
N ARG A 830 22.26 20.95 -2.33
CA ARG A 830 23.52 20.73 -1.64
C ARG A 830 23.56 21.43 -0.28
N SER A 831 24.27 20.81 0.65
CA SER A 831 24.42 21.25 2.03
C SER A 831 25.87 21.09 2.48
N TRP A 832 26.29 21.88 3.49
CA TRP A 832 27.67 21.84 3.95
C TRP A 832 27.90 20.70 4.93
N VAL A 833 28.95 19.92 4.66
CA VAL A 833 29.48 18.89 5.54
C VAL A 833 30.85 19.30 6.04
N VAL A 834 30.98 19.39 7.36
CA VAL A 834 32.21 19.65 8.10
C VAL A 834 32.77 18.30 8.55
N MET A 835 33.92 17.91 8.04
CA MET A 835 34.62 16.70 8.41
C MET A 835 35.67 17.03 9.48
N THR A 836 35.52 16.44 10.67
CA THR A 836 36.39 16.67 11.81
C THR A 836 36.95 15.36 12.37
N PRO A 837 38.22 15.33 12.81
CA PRO A 837 38.71 14.20 13.58
C PRO A 837 38.13 14.19 15.00
N PRO A 838 38.07 13.02 15.69
CA PRO A 838 37.43 12.88 17.00
C PRO A 838 37.97 13.82 18.06
N HIS A 839 39.28 14.07 18.08
CA HIS A 839 39.92 14.92 19.09
C HIS A 839 39.68 16.43 18.88
N ALA A 840 39.18 16.84 17.71
CA ALA A 840 38.86 18.24 17.39
C ALA A 840 37.35 18.52 17.36
N LEU A 841 36.53 17.49 17.64
CA LEU A 841 35.07 17.55 17.52
C LEU A 841 34.44 18.59 18.46
N ASP A 842 34.81 18.58 19.74
CA ASP A 842 34.22 19.48 20.75
C ASP A 842 34.55 20.96 20.44
N GLU A 843 35.78 21.24 20.00
CA GLU A 843 36.21 22.58 19.60
C GLU A 843 35.49 23.03 18.32
N THR A 844 35.29 22.12 17.36
CA THR A 844 34.55 22.38 16.12
C THR A 844 33.10 22.70 16.39
N LEU A 845 32.42 21.90 17.24
CA LEU A 845 31.03 22.14 17.62
C LEU A 845 30.88 23.47 18.37
N ALA A 846 31.79 23.77 19.31
CA ALA A 846 31.77 25.03 20.05
C ALA A 846 31.91 26.25 19.12
N LEU A 847 32.75 26.18 18.09
CA LEU A 847 32.89 27.24 17.09
C LEU A 847 31.63 27.38 16.24
N LEU A 848 31.10 26.28 15.72
CA LEU A 848 29.87 26.30 14.90
C LEU A 848 28.64 26.79 15.68
N GLU A 849 28.59 26.56 17.00
CA GLU A 849 27.54 27.07 17.86
C GLU A 849 27.51 28.61 17.94
N THR A 850 28.66 29.27 17.73
CA THR A 850 28.76 30.76 17.74
C THR A 850 28.14 31.45 16.53
N LEU A 851 27.75 30.71 15.49
CA LEU A 851 27.04 31.25 14.33
C LEU A 851 25.70 31.87 14.76
N ASP A 852 25.51 33.14 14.45
CA ASP A 852 24.24 33.85 14.65
C ASP A 852 23.17 33.41 13.64
N ASP A 853 21.92 33.86 13.83
CA ASP A 853 20.79 33.49 12.97
C ASP A 853 21.05 33.83 11.49
N SER A 854 21.72 34.95 11.21
CA SER A 854 22.00 35.41 9.84
C SER A 854 23.05 34.53 9.15
N ALA A 855 24.11 34.18 9.86
CA ALA A 855 25.17 33.33 9.34
C ALA A 855 24.69 31.88 9.17
N ARG A 856 23.83 31.36 10.07
CA ARG A 856 23.20 30.05 9.90
C ARG A 856 22.26 30.02 8.69
N GLU A 857 21.50 31.07 8.47
CA GLU A 857 20.64 31.19 7.28
C GLU A 857 21.44 31.26 5.98
N GLN A 858 22.63 31.89 6.00
CA GLN A 858 23.57 31.93 4.86
C GLN A 858 24.22 30.58 4.58
N VAL A 859 24.66 29.87 5.62
CA VAL A 859 25.29 28.54 5.47
C VAL A 859 24.30 27.51 4.90
N GLY A 860 23.00 27.72 5.10
CA GLY A 860 21.96 26.97 4.40
C GLY A 860 21.18 26.03 5.31
N PRO A 861 20.33 25.16 4.74
CA PRO A 861 19.32 24.44 5.50
C PRO A 861 19.87 23.41 6.46
N HIS A 862 20.89 22.67 6.03
CA HIS A 862 21.58 21.67 6.85
C HIS A 862 23.08 21.99 6.90
N LEU A 863 23.61 22.00 8.12
CA LEU A 863 25.04 22.03 8.40
C LEU A 863 25.35 20.77 9.21
N VAL A 864 26.10 19.86 8.62
CA VAL A 864 26.40 18.54 9.19
C VAL A 864 27.87 18.45 9.55
N VAL A 865 28.17 17.85 10.69
CA VAL A 865 29.52 17.55 11.17
C VAL A 865 29.69 16.05 11.15
N LEU A 866 30.56 15.52 10.29
CA LEU A 866 30.92 14.10 10.24
C LEU A 866 32.26 13.87 10.94
N CYS A 867 32.30 12.84 11.78
CA CYS A 867 33.54 12.41 12.39
C CYS A 867 34.31 11.49 11.43
N VAL A 868 35.53 11.86 11.10
CA VAL A 868 36.37 11.15 10.13
C VAL A 868 37.73 10.79 10.76
N ALA A 869 38.36 9.73 10.27
CA ALA A 869 39.76 9.45 10.52
C ALA A 869 40.53 9.41 9.19
N ASP A 870 41.79 9.82 9.21
CA ASP A 870 42.68 9.63 8.07
C ASP A 870 43.09 8.16 8.03
N ASP A 871 42.89 7.48 6.89
CA ASP A 871 43.43 6.14 6.68
C ASP A 871 44.97 6.25 6.66
N ALA A 872 45.65 5.31 7.33
CA ALA A 872 47.10 5.31 7.37
C ALA A 872 47.67 5.15 5.95
N PRO A 873 48.81 5.78 5.60
CA PRO A 873 49.37 5.61 4.26
C PRO A 873 49.61 4.12 3.99
N PRO A 874 49.43 3.65 2.74
CA PRO A 874 49.64 2.23 2.42
C PRO A 874 51.04 1.84 2.87
N THR A 875 51.13 0.81 3.71
CA THR A 875 52.42 0.18 3.99
C THR A 875 53.03 -0.27 2.66
N ALA A 876 54.35 -0.12 2.54
CA ALA A 876 55.12 -0.10 1.29
C ALA A 876 55.12 -1.39 0.43
N ALA A 877 54.09 -2.25 0.51
CA ALA A 877 54.00 -3.53 -0.19
C ALA A 877 53.02 -3.55 -1.39
N ALA A 878 52.28 -2.47 -1.67
CA ALA A 878 51.38 -2.41 -2.83
C ALA A 878 51.48 -1.05 -3.55
N ILE A 879 52.58 -0.84 -4.27
CA ILE A 879 52.67 0.25 -5.26
C ILE A 879 52.49 -0.39 -6.64
N ASP A 880 51.29 -0.26 -7.21
CA ASP A 880 51.11 -0.35 -8.65
C ASP A 880 51.60 0.98 -9.25
N PRO A 881 52.64 1.01 -10.11
CA PRO A 881 53.30 2.24 -10.54
C PRO A 881 52.48 3.13 -11.50
N ALA A 882 51.17 2.90 -11.62
CA ALA A 882 50.27 3.63 -12.50
C ALA A 882 49.26 4.56 -11.79
N SER A 883 49.18 4.56 -10.46
CA SER A 883 48.25 5.45 -9.73
C SER A 883 48.93 6.75 -9.27
N PRO A 884 48.34 7.92 -9.53
CA PRO A 884 48.91 9.20 -9.10
C PRO A 884 48.84 9.32 -7.58
N SER A 885 49.98 9.69 -6.97
CA SER A 885 50.19 10.27 -5.63
C SER A 885 49.11 10.07 -4.56
N GLY A 886 49.47 9.32 -3.50
CA GLY A 886 48.63 9.10 -2.33
C GLY A 886 48.24 10.37 -1.58
N GLU A 887 46.94 10.66 -1.60
CA GLU A 887 46.24 11.41 -0.57
C GLU A 887 45.76 10.42 0.49
N SER A 888 45.96 10.71 1.77
CA SER A 888 45.37 9.93 2.87
C SER A 888 43.86 9.89 2.67
N GLN A 889 43.30 8.70 2.40
CA GLN A 889 41.88 8.56 2.16
C GLN A 889 41.15 8.67 3.50
N ARG A 890 40.24 9.62 3.66
CA ARG A 890 39.47 9.75 4.90
C ARG A 890 38.38 8.71 4.95
N VAL A 891 38.10 8.20 6.15
CA VAL A 891 37.03 7.22 6.41
C VAL A 891 36.07 7.80 7.44
N SER A 892 34.77 7.64 7.21
CA SER A 892 33.72 8.08 8.12
C SER A 892 33.56 7.08 9.25
N LEU A 893 33.56 7.59 10.50
CA LEU A 893 33.51 6.79 11.71
C LEU A 893 32.09 6.33 12.10
N GLY A 894 31.09 6.63 11.26
CA GLY A 894 29.71 6.18 11.50
C GLY A 894 28.90 6.99 12.50
N PHE A 895 29.42 8.14 12.96
CA PHE A 895 28.67 9.11 13.77
C PHE A 895 28.94 10.56 13.34
N GLY A 896 27.97 11.43 13.61
CA GLY A 896 28.04 12.85 13.26
C GLY A 896 26.92 13.66 13.91
N PHE A 897 26.96 14.97 13.74
CA PHE A 897 25.99 15.92 14.29
C PHE A 897 25.38 16.79 13.21
N GLN A 898 24.14 17.22 13.38
CA GLN A 898 23.50 18.25 12.59
C GLN A 898 23.26 19.48 13.44
N LEU A 899 23.75 20.64 13.01
CA LEU A 899 23.47 21.90 13.70
C LEU A 899 22.00 22.31 13.49
N GLY A 900 21.37 22.80 14.56
CA GLY A 900 20.04 23.38 14.48
C GLY A 900 20.03 24.70 13.70
N SER A 901 18.87 25.08 13.17
CA SER A 901 18.69 26.35 12.43
C SER A 901 18.71 27.61 13.32
N ARG A 902 18.83 27.46 14.64
CA ARG A 902 18.89 28.58 15.61
C ARG A 902 20.11 28.45 16.54
N PRO A 903 20.77 29.56 16.92
CA PRO A 903 21.90 29.59 17.86
C PRO A 903 21.63 28.89 19.19
N SER A 904 20.39 28.97 19.69
CA SER A 904 19.97 28.35 20.94
C SER A 904 19.75 26.85 20.87
N ALA A 905 19.83 26.23 19.68
CA ALA A 905 19.61 24.80 19.49
C ALA A 905 20.94 24.05 19.48
N SER A 906 21.09 23.12 20.43
CA SER A 906 22.26 22.24 20.50
C SER A 906 22.38 21.36 19.24
N PRO A 907 23.61 21.03 18.81
CA PRO A 907 23.88 20.06 17.75
C PRO A 907 23.23 18.71 18.05
N LEU A 908 22.58 18.13 17.04
CA LEU A 908 21.81 16.91 17.17
C LEU A 908 22.62 15.74 16.62
N PRO A 909 22.82 14.63 17.36
CA PRO A 909 23.45 13.45 16.79
C PRO A 909 22.60 12.90 15.63
N LEU A 910 23.26 12.53 14.54
CA LEU A 910 22.63 11.94 13.37
C LEU A 910 22.34 10.45 13.60
N PRO A 911 21.17 9.93 13.18
CA PRO A 911 20.91 8.50 13.19
C PRO A 911 21.82 7.77 12.18
N PRO A 912 22.12 6.48 12.40
CA PRO A 912 23.09 5.73 11.59
C PRO A 912 22.80 5.74 10.07
N GLU A 913 21.52 5.70 9.69
CA GLU A 913 21.07 5.79 8.31
C GLU A 913 21.41 7.15 7.64
N MET A 914 21.24 8.24 8.37
CA MET A 914 21.58 9.59 7.89
C MET A 914 23.09 9.75 7.79
N VAL A 915 23.86 9.24 8.78
CA VAL A 915 25.33 9.27 8.71
C VAL A 915 25.83 8.53 7.48
N ARG A 916 25.25 7.36 7.16
CA ARG A 916 25.56 6.61 5.94
C ARG A 916 25.28 7.43 4.69
N GLY A 917 24.12 8.08 4.62
CA GLY A 917 23.74 8.96 3.51
C GLY A 917 24.74 10.11 3.32
N TRP A 918 25.06 10.84 4.39
CA TRP A 918 26.00 11.96 4.35
C TRP A 918 27.44 11.54 4.04
N SER A 919 27.89 10.39 4.55
CA SER A 919 29.22 9.86 4.25
C SER A 919 29.36 9.50 2.77
N HIS A 920 28.32 8.87 2.20
CA HIS A 920 28.27 8.57 0.78
C HIS A 920 28.27 9.85 -0.08
N ALA A 921 27.47 10.85 0.31
CA ALA A 921 27.42 12.14 -0.40
C ALA A 921 28.75 12.90 -0.38
N ALA A 922 29.49 12.81 0.73
CA ALA A 922 30.83 13.39 0.86
C ALA A 922 31.94 12.55 0.21
N GLY A 923 31.61 11.43 -0.45
CA GLY A 923 32.60 10.54 -1.06
C GLY A 923 33.53 9.86 -0.04
N VAL A 924 33.14 9.83 1.24
CA VAL A 924 33.92 9.25 2.33
C VAL A 924 33.42 7.82 2.57
N PRO A 925 34.26 6.78 2.39
CA PRO A 925 33.86 5.41 2.70
C PRO A 925 33.38 5.33 4.15
N LEU A 926 32.19 4.76 4.34
CA LEU A 926 31.69 4.41 5.66
C LEU A 926 32.36 3.11 6.08
N LEU A 927 32.92 3.09 7.28
CA LEU A 927 33.52 1.87 7.74
C LEU A 927 32.44 0.85 8.12
N GLU A 928 32.31 -0.24 7.35
CA GLU A 928 31.32 -1.28 7.58
C GLU A 928 31.74 -2.21 8.73
N PRO A 929 30.90 -2.39 9.78
CA PRO A 929 31.22 -3.31 10.85
C PRO A 929 31.01 -4.77 10.40
N ALA A 930 32.09 -5.53 10.24
CA ALA A 930 32.02 -6.99 10.23
C ALA A 930 31.73 -7.48 11.66
N ALA A 931 30.67 -8.28 11.87
CA ALA A 931 30.22 -8.91 13.13
C ALA A 931 30.97 -8.44 14.41
N SER A 932 30.58 -7.28 14.96
CA SER A 932 31.45 -6.42 15.79
C SER A 932 30.99 -6.27 17.25
N PRO A 933 31.83 -5.70 18.16
CA PRO A 933 31.47 -5.28 19.53
C PRO A 933 30.14 -4.51 19.67
N ALA A 934 29.60 -3.95 18.59
CA ALA A 934 28.28 -3.34 18.53
C ALA A 934 27.14 -4.35 18.83
N GLU A 935 27.23 -5.61 18.40
CA GLU A 935 26.24 -6.64 18.74
C GLU A 935 26.22 -6.92 20.26
N ILE A 936 27.39 -6.91 20.89
CA ILE A 936 27.52 -7.08 22.35
C ILE A 936 26.93 -5.86 23.08
N ALA A 937 27.16 -4.65 22.57
CA ALA A 937 26.56 -3.44 23.13
C ALA A 937 25.03 -3.46 23.04
N LEU A 938 24.46 -3.87 21.89
CA LEU A 938 23.01 -4.04 21.71
C LEU A 938 22.44 -5.10 22.67
N GLN A 939 23.13 -6.23 22.86
CA GLN A 939 22.73 -7.24 23.84
C GLN A 939 22.75 -6.71 25.28
N LEU A 940 23.74 -5.88 25.63
CA LEU A 940 23.85 -5.28 26.95
C LEU A 940 22.78 -4.20 27.20
N VAL A 941 22.45 -3.41 26.17
CA VAL A 941 21.32 -2.47 26.20
C VAL A 941 19.99 -3.23 26.40
N GLY A 942 19.78 -4.35 25.68
CA GLY A 942 18.61 -5.20 25.86
C GLY A 942 18.51 -5.79 27.28
N ARG A 943 19.63 -6.24 27.86
CA ARG A 943 19.69 -6.73 29.25
C ARG A 943 19.42 -5.63 30.28
N SER A 944 19.97 -4.44 30.05
CA SER A 944 19.70 -3.24 30.87
C SER A 944 18.20 -2.90 30.88
N HIS A 945 17.59 -2.86 29.69
CA HIS A 945 16.16 -2.64 29.54
C HIS A 945 15.34 -3.69 30.29
N GLU A 946 15.70 -4.98 30.16
CA GLU A 946 15.04 -6.08 30.87
C GLU A 946 15.18 -5.98 32.40
N ALA A 947 16.34 -5.53 32.90
CA ALA A 947 16.57 -5.30 34.33
C ALA A 947 15.67 -4.17 34.86
N ALA A 948 15.56 -3.06 34.13
CA ALA A 948 14.66 -1.95 34.45
C ALA A 948 13.20 -2.41 34.48
N ARG A 949 12.79 -3.17 33.45
CA ARG A 949 11.45 -3.77 33.33
C ARG A 949 11.11 -4.63 34.53
N ARG A 950 11.95 -5.60 34.90
CA ARG A 950 11.72 -6.50 36.05
C ARG A 950 11.61 -5.76 37.38
N ARG A 951 12.35 -4.66 37.55
CA ARG A 951 12.32 -3.85 38.78
C ARG A 951 11.04 -3.03 38.90
N MET A 952 10.60 -2.42 37.81
CA MET A 952 9.46 -1.50 37.82
C MET A 952 8.11 -2.21 37.61
N ARG A 953 8.10 -3.37 36.95
CA ARG A 953 6.87 -4.10 36.62
C ARG A 953 6.20 -4.63 37.88
N ARG A 954 4.94 -4.23 38.09
CA ARG A 954 4.05 -4.69 39.18
C ARG A 954 3.04 -5.73 38.72
N LEU A 955 3.01 -6.01 37.43
CA LEU A 955 2.15 -6.99 36.78
C LEU A 955 2.84 -8.37 36.67
N PRO A 956 2.09 -9.47 36.58
CA PRO A 956 2.65 -10.79 36.33
C PRO A 956 3.49 -10.82 35.03
N ASP A 957 4.53 -11.64 35.01
CA ASP A 957 5.32 -11.86 33.80
C ASP A 957 4.52 -12.65 32.74
N PRO A 958 4.68 -12.34 31.43
CA PRO A 958 3.87 -12.93 30.35
C PRO A 958 3.95 -14.47 30.15
N ALA A 959 4.64 -15.25 31.00
CA ALA A 959 4.83 -16.69 30.78
C ALA A 959 4.94 -17.54 32.07
N ALA A 960 4.07 -17.30 33.06
CA ALA A 960 3.89 -18.22 34.19
C ALA A 960 2.77 -19.27 33.97
N ALA A 961 1.94 -19.13 32.93
CA ALA A 961 0.68 -19.87 32.80
C ALA A 961 0.69 -21.14 31.93
N ASN A 962 1.79 -21.50 31.25
CA ASN A 962 1.86 -22.75 30.48
C ASN A 962 3.29 -23.33 30.44
N ARG A 963 3.77 -23.88 31.56
CA ARG A 963 4.94 -24.79 31.54
C ARG A 963 4.47 -26.20 31.16
N GLY A 964 4.03 -26.34 29.91
CA GLY A 964 3.96 -27.62 29.21
C GLY A 964 5.02 -27.59 28.13
N THR A 965 6.09 -28.39 28.31
CA THR A 965 7.33 -28.42 27.51
C THR A 965 8.21 -27.16 27.66
N PRO A 966 9.41 -27.26 28.29
CA PRO A 966 10.43 -26.24 28.04
C PRO A 966 10.70 -26.25 26.52
N PRO A 967 10.97 -25.11 25.87
CA PRO A 967 11.49 -25.17 24.51
C PRO A 967 12.73 -26.04 24.57
N GLU A 968 12.65 -27.21 23.92
CA GLU A 968 13.80 -28.04 23.69
C GLU A 968 14.82 -27.18 22.96
N THR A 969 15.91 -26.91 23.66
CA THR A 969 17.22 -26.59 23.12
C THR A 969 17.38 -25.23 22.41
N TRP A 970 17.92 -24.26 23.17
CA TRP A 970 19.02 -23.40 22.68
C TRP A 970 20.30 -24.22 22.43
N ALA A 971 20.17 -25.29 21.64
CA ALA A 971 21.26 -26.13 21.15
C ALA A 971 21.02 -26.42 19.66
N GLY A 972 20.89 -25.35 18.88
CA GLY A 972 20.54 -25.42 17.47
C GLY A 972 21.13 -24.31 16.61
N ALA A 973 22.12 -23.56 17.11
CA ALA A 973 23.03 -22.77 16.26
C ALA A 973 24.40 -23.45 16.32
N ARG A 974 24.53 -24.61 15.66
CA ARG A 974 25.86 -25.06 15.20
C ARG A 974 26.26 -24.14 14.05
N GLY A 975 26.80 -22.98 14.40
CA GLY A 975 27.78 -22.32 13.55
C GLY A 975 28.94 -23.30 13.28
N PRO A 976 29.67 -23.12 12.17
CA PRO A 976 30.73 -24.04 11.78
C PRO A 976 31.90 -24.01 12.78
N GLY A 977 31.89 -24.91 13.77
CA GLY A 977 33.03 -25.34 14.60
C GLY A 977 33.72 -24.27 15.47
N PRO A 978 34.29 -24.65 16.64
CA PRO A 978 35.12 -23.74 17.41
C PRO A 978 36.48 -23.61 16.74
N SER A 979 36.57 -22.79 15.69
CA SER A 979 37.83 -22.13 15.41
C SER A 979 38.00 -21.06 16.51
N ARG A 980 39.07 -21.21 17.29
CA ARG A 980 39.41 -20.34 18.43
C ARG A 980 39.15 -18.86 18.08
N PRO A 981 38.59 -18.04 18.98
CA PRO A 981 38.56 -16.61 18.75
C PRO A 981 40.02 -16.13 18.65
N ARG A 982 40.41 -15.58 17.50
CA ARG A 982 41.54 -14.66 17.46
C ARG A 982 41.03 -13.37 18.10
N VAL A 983 41.47 -13.14 19.33
CA VAL A 983 41.29 -11.88 20.03
C VAL A 983 42.19 -10.85 19.36
N TYR A 984 41.59 -9.86 18.73
CA TYR A 984 42.20 -8.54 18.55
C TYR A 984 41.20 -7.44 18.94
N GLY A 985 40.57 -7.57 20.12
CA GLY A 985 40.03 -6.37 20.78
C GLY A 985 41.21 -5.57 21.33
N SER A 986 41.21 -4.24 21.16
CA SER A 986 42.18 -3.43 21.89
C SER A 986 41.96 -3.59 23.41
N ALA A 987 43.00 -3.38 24.23
CA ALA A 987 42.85 -3.40 25.69
C ALA A 987 41.79 -2.40 26.20
N GLN A 988 41.48 -1.37 25.42
CA GLN A 988 40.44 -0.38 25.70
C GLN A 988 39.04 -0.94 25.43
N SER A 989 38.83 -1.75 24.39
CA SER A 989 37.56 -2.46 24.16
C SER A 989 37.26 -3.52 25.18
N ASP A 990 38.25 -4.33 25.57
CA ASP A 990 38.06 -5.34 26.60
C ASP A 990 37.71 -4.67 27.94
N ALA A 991 38.32 -3.51 28.23
CA ALA A 991 37.98 -2.69 29.38
C ALA A 991 36.56 -2.09 29.28
N ALA A 992 36.16 -1.58 28.11
CA ALA A 992 34.84 -1.01 27.87
C ALA A 992 33.71 -2.07 27.92
N ILE A 993 33.88 -3.24 27.27
CA ILE A 993 32.96 -4.37 27.39
C ILE A 993 32.88 -4.84 28.86
N SER A 994 34.00 -4.92 29.56
CA SER A 994 34.02 -5.33 30.97
C SER A 994 33.34 -4.29 31.89
N LEU A 995 33.46 -3.00 31.59
CA LEU A 995 32.77 -1.92 32.28
C LEU A 995 31.26 -2.02 32.06
N LEU A 996 30.81 -2.10 30.80
CA LEU A 996 29.39 -2.23 30.47
C LEU A 996 28.77 -3.52 31.05
N LYS A 997 29.47 -4.66 30.98
CA LYS A 997 29.02 -5.93 31.59
C LYS A 997 28.88 -5.82 33.11
N ARG A 998 29.85 -5.19 33.79
CA ARG A 998 29.78 -4.98 35.25
C ARG A 998 28.63 -4.04 35.62
N HIS A 999 28.44 -2.98 34.83
CA HIS A 999 27.35 -2.01 35.06
C HIS A 999 25.98 -2.66 34.87
N VAL A 1000 25.75 -3.37 33.75
CA VAL A 1000 24.49 -4.11 33.52
C VAL A 1000 24.27 -5.19 34.57
N ALA A 1001 25.32 -5.89 35.03
CA ALA A 1001 25.18 -6.83 36.15
C ALA A 1001 24.79 -6.14 37.47
N SER A 1002 25.25 -4.90 37.69
CA SER A 1002 24.83 -4.08 38.84
C SER A 1002 23.37 -3.62 38.73
N GLU A 1003 22.91 -3.30 37.51
CA GLU A 1003 21.50 -3.02 37.22
C GLU A 1003 20.60 -4.23 37.47
N GLU A 1004 21.00 -5.42 37.01
CA GLU A 1004 20.29 -6.69 37.23
C GLU A 1004 20.20 -7.06 38.72
N GLN A 1005 21.18 -6.63 39.52
CA GLN A 1005 21.20 -6.79 40.98
C GLN A 1005 20.47 -5.66 41.73
N GLY A 1006 19.97 -4.64 41.03
CA GLY A 1006 19.26 -3.50 41.60
C GLY A 1006 20.13 -2.50 42.36
N ALA A 1007 21.45 -2.56 42.20
CA ALA A 1007 22.42 -1.72 42.90
C ALA A 1007 22.83 -0.46 42.12
N ALA A 1008 22.54 -0.40 40.81
CA ALA A 1008 22.83 0.76 39.97
C ALA A 1008 21.75 1.85 40.08
N SER A 1009 22.17 3.11 39.97
CA SER A 1009 21.31 4.30 39.94
C SER A 1009 21.00 4.81 38.54
N ALA A 1010 21.68 4.30 37.51
CA ALA A 1010 21.49 4.66 36.11
C ALA A 1010 21.41 3.38 35.26
N TYR A 1011 20.57 3.41 34.23
CA TYR A 1011 20.37 2.29 33.32
C TYR A 1011 21.02 2.58 31.97
N LEU A 1012 21.85 1.66 31.48
CA LEU A 1012 22.52 1.76 30.18
C LEU A 1012 21.53 2.02 29.04
N SER A 1013 20.36 1.35 29.07
CA SER A 1013 19.27 1.53 28.10
C SER A 1013 18.68 2.95 28.04
N GLU A 1014 18.77 3.71 29.13
CA GLU A 1014 18.36 5.12 29.16
C GLU A 1014 19.52 6.06 28.86
N VAL A 1015 20.73 5.72 29.31
CA VAL A 1015 21.95 6.51 29.06
C VAL A 1015 22.17 6.72 27.57
N VAL A 1016 21.91 5.69 26.75
CA VAL A 1016 21.97 5.77 25.28
C VAL A 1016 20.99 6.79 24.69
N LEU A 1017 19.89 7.08 25.38
CA LEU A 1017 18.84 7.99 24.91
C LEU A 1017 19.05 9.45 25.35
N ARG A 1018 19.85 9.70 26.39
CA ARG A 1018 20.07 11.05 26.94
C ARG A 1018 20.52 12.11 25.91
N PRO A 1019 21.38 11.78 24.92
CA PRO A 1019 21.74 12.72 23.86
C PRO A 1019 20.55 13.19 23.01
N VAL A 1020 19.52 12.35 22.88
CA VAL A 1020 18.33 12.63 22.06
C VAL A 1020 17.22 13.27 22.89
N THR A 1021 17.08 12.88 24.16
CA THR A 1021 16.05 13.41 25.07
C THR A 1021 16.42 14.75 25.70
N GLY A 1022 17.70 15.14 25.68
CA GLY A 1022 18.20 16.36 26.33
C GLY A 1022 18.34 16.24 27.85
N ALA A 1023 18.31 15.02 28.38
CA ALA A 1023 18.50 14.76 29.81
C ALA A 1023 19.96 15.00 30.23
N ALA A 1024 20.17 15.44 31.47
CA ALA A 1024 21.51 15.74 31.98
C ALA A 1024 22.43 14.51 31.94
N ILE A 1025 23.64 14.69 31.40
CA ILE A 1025 24.69 13.67 31.40
C ILE A 1025 25.51 13.85 32.67
N ASP A 1026 25.23 13.00 33.67
CA ASP A 1026 26.01 12.94 34.91
C ASP A 1026 27.30 12.12 34.72
N PRO A 1027 28.29 12.23 35.61
CA PRO A 1027 29.59 11.55 35.43
C PRO A 1027 29.50 10.03 35.17
N PRO A 1028 28.60 9.26 35.81
CA PRO A 1028 28.38 7.86 35.48
C PRO A 1028 27.82 7.62 34.08
N ALA A 1029 26.87 8.44 33.61
CA ALA A 1029 26.37 8.33 32.24
C ALA A 1029 27.44 8.69 31.21
N GLN A 1030 28.30 9.67 31.51
CA GLN A 1030 29.43 10.04 30.66
C GLN A 1030 30.44 8.89 30.52
N GLU A 1031 30.71 8.14 31.60
CA GLU A 1031 31.60 6.98 31.59
C GLU A 1031 31.03 5.83 30.73
N LEU A 1032 29.72 5.57 30.82
CA LEU A 1032 29.03 4.55 30.02
C LEU A 1032 28.92 4.93 28.54
N LEU A 1033 28.63 6.20 28.23
CA LEU A 1033 28.66 6.73 26.86
C LEU A 1033 30.08 6.68 26.28
N GLY A 1034 31.09 7.01 27.08
CA GLY A 1034 32.49 6.87 26.71
C GLY A 1034 32.87 5.43 26.40
N ALA A 1035 32.42 4.46 27.21
CA ALA A 1035 32.65 3.04 26.95
C ALA A 1035 31.93 2.55 25.67
N LEU A 1036 30.69 2.99 25.42
CA LEU A 1036 29.98 2.71 24.17
C LEU A 1036 30.69 3.32 22.95
N ALA A 1037 31.19 4.55 23.08
CA ALA A 1037 31.97 5.21 22.05
C ALA A 1037 33.28 4.46 21.77
N VAL A 1038 33.99 3.97 22.79
CA VAL A 1038 35.20 3.14 22.63
C VAL A 1038 34.89 1.85 21.86
N LEU A 1039 33.79 1.15 22.17
CA LEU A 1039 33.40 -0.06 21.44
C LEU A 1039 32.97 0.21 20.01
N HIS A 1040 32.35 1.35 19.78
CA HIS A 1040 32.03 1.82 18.45
C HIS A 1040 33.32 2.13 17.67
N LEU A 1041 34.29 2.81 18.30
CA LEU A 1041 35.57 3.21 17.71
C LEU A 1041 36.55 2.05 17.45
N ASP A 1042 36.58 1.03 18.31
CA ASP A 1042 37.49 -0.12 18.14
C ASP A 1042 36.98 -1.12 17.09
N GLY A 1043 35.65 -1.23 16.96
CA GLY A 1043 35.03 -1.88 15.80
C GLY A 1043 35.44 -1.21 14.48
N LEU A 1044 35.99 0.01 14.53
CA LEU A 1044 36.52 0.70 13.36
C LEU A 1044 37.99 0.41 13.05
N ALA A 1045 38.78 -0.08 14.02
CA ALA A 1045 40.20 -0.35 13.86
C ALA A 1045 40.51 -1.73 13.23
N ASP A 1046 39.60 -2.69 13.36
CA ASP A 1046 39.74 -4.07 12.84
C ASP A 1046 39.39 -4.22 11.34
N ALA A 1047 38.92 -3.17 10.67
CA ALA A 1047 38.51 -3.19 9.26
C ALA A 1047 39.63 -2.84 8.25
N GLY A 1048 40.90 -2.74 8.69
CA GLY A 1048 42.07 -2.59 7.80
C GLY A 1048 42.54 -3.92 7.18
N PRO A 1049 43.17 -3.94 6.00
CA PRO A 1049 43.42 -5.18 5.25
C PRO A 1049 44.50 -6.05 5.91
N GLU A 1050 44.21 -7.34 6.04
CA GLU A 1050 45.15 -8.39 6.49
C GLU A 1050 46.45 -8.38 5.66
N GLY A 1051 47.57 -8.04 6.32
CA GLY A 1051 48.92 -8.18 5.78
C GLY A 1051 49.53 -9.55 6.12
N GLY A 1052 49.83 -10.33 5.08
CA GLY A 1052 50.47 -11.64 5.17
C GLY A 1052 51.89 -11.62 5.74
N GLY A 1053 52.19 -12.62 6.56
CA GLY A 1053 53.55 -12.99 6.98
C GLY A 1053 53.88 -14.39 6.50
N ALA A 1054 54.69 -14.46 5.44
CA ALA A 1054 55.36 -15.68 5.01
C ALA A 1054 56.56 -15.96 5.93
N GLU A 1055 56.57 -17.11 6.59
CA GLU A 1055 57.79 -17.74 7.10
C GLU A 1055 57.92 -19.15 6.51
N ALA A 1056 59.06 -19.42 5.90
CA ALA A 1056 59.55 -20.72 5.49
C ALA A 1056 61.06 -20.79 5.83
N PRO A 1057 61.72 -21.96 5.76
CA PRO A 1057 61.44 -23.22 6.44
C PRO A 1057 62.67 -23.66 7.29
N ASP A 1058 62.51 -24.50 8.32
CA ASP A 1058 63.61 -25.41 8.71
C ASP A 1058 63.18 -26.68 9.47
N ARG A 1059 64.09 -27.66 9.43
CA ARG A 1059 63.94 -29.13 9.42
C ARG A 1059 63.70 -29.88 10.75
N ALA A 1060 63.12 -31.09 10.56
CA ALA A 1060 63.25 -32.38 11.29
C ALA A 1060 62.65 -32.46 12.72
N THR A 1061 61.89 -33.48 13.12
CA THR A 1061 62.14 -34.95 13.08
C THR A 1061 60.86 -35.80 13.16
N GLU A 1062 60.93 -37.04 12.62
CA GLU A 1062 60.27 -38.32 12.98
C GLU A 1062 59.00 -38.31 13.87
N ASN A 1063 57.91 -39.07 13.63
CA ASN A 1063 57.87 -40.52 13.45
C ASN A 1063 56.40 -41.01 13.15
N THR A 1064 56.25 -42.03 12.29
CA THR A 1064 55.25 -43.14 12.34
C THR A 1064 53.77 -42.84 12.70
N SER A 1065 52.75 -43.18 11.90
CA SER A 1065 52.45 -44.54 11.43
C SER A 1065 51.16 -44.59 10.57
N ARG A 1066 51.21 -45.44 9.53
CA ARG A 1066 50.19 -46.39 8.99
C ARG A 1066 48.70 -46.07 9.23
N GLY A 1067 47.80 -46.11 8.25
CA GLY A 1067 47.92 -46.55 6.86
C GLY A 1067 46.56 -46.57 6.14
N ARG A 1068 46.62 -46.59 4.79
CA ARG A 1068 45.80 -47.31 3.78
C ARG A 1068 44.39 -47.71 4.22
N LYS A 1069 43.29 -47.47 3.50
CA LYS A 1069 42.90 -47.65 2.06
C LYS A 1069 41.40 -48.04 2.19
N ASP A 1070 40.47 -47.98 1.26
CA ASP A 1070 40.36 -47.81 -0.18
C ASP A 1070 38.86 -47.48 -0.39
N SER A 1071 38.55 -46.74 -1.47
CA SER A 1071 37.35 -46.78 -2.33
C SER A 1071 35.99 -47.35 -1.85
N GLY A 1072 34.91 -46.67 -2.26
CA GLY A 1072 33.73 -47.37 -2.81
C GLY A 1072 32.36 -46.74 -2.56
N THR A 1073 31.84 -46.04 -3.58
CA THR A 1073 30.48 -46.15 -4.16
C THR A 1073 29.29 -46.65 -3.32
N GLY A 1074 28.17 -45.90 -3.42
CA GLY A 1074 26.86 -46.50 -3.74
C GLY A 1074 25.69 -46.22 -2.78
N SER A 1075 24.65 -45.56 -3.32
CA SER A 1075 23.18 -45.61 -3.02
C SER A 1075 22.71 -45.66 -1.56
N VAL A 1076 21.74 -44.84 -1.13
CA VAL A 1076 20.32 -44.78 -1.59
C VAL A 1076 19.79 -43.36 -1.46
#